data_AF-A0A850BT74-F1
#
_entry.id   AF-A0A850BT74-F1
#
_cell.length_a   1.000
_cell.length_b   1.000
_cell.length_c   1.000
_cell.angle_alpha   90.00
_cell.angle_beta   90.00
_cell.angle_gamma   90.00
#
_symmetry.space_group_name_H-M   'P 1'
#
loop_
_entity.id
_entity.type
_entity.pdbx_description
1 polymer ?
#
loop_
_entity_poly.entity_id
_entity_poly.type
_entity_poly.pdbx_seq_one_letter_code
_entity_poly.pdbx_strand_id
1 'polypeptide(L)'
;MTTMLLNQLGIIPAILITLTGLLILRGEDKERNTPRFLLFLLGVMVLFQLALLIIRRFFTEPYNQPIFQATWLLAPSILGILALILLNARTAWRNMNRRTRAATGLLALVTAALSALNWNPQWGLEFLILPGALILSIGWALGRRHPRLAVILSLFSIAILLYTHWTMTHPLDYNDPNVRVFGMVLYFPLFVIPGLSVVMSAVLLTGSLAQDDESPSRFHRTARIAFGAGLILYLAYIIYLGSVWDQTDDGLFGLFFTQPSAITAIGAGMIMILILRGKSRLAGIFFMIVVPILLNQSFEAGWRVSYHEITEGRAERIASALDQFHAREGNYPESLNELTPRDLLFIQQPVILAGEEWCYESGGNYYRLAAFYREFFSAPVSLRLYESAGEVPSSPMPCEERLAEMKGKYYSPMEDPNAMRPPIPTPLPEIDVEMPRTEVQPLLDGASAFAGSWSPDGLYFVFGTQGANTTIHFLNGNTGVICTAESQFSRMDGLREHYAWLPDGRILFIDTAGGMVVLTPCNSEVERLTNRFNVTFTQIGAYAPESGRLLLRSDSAYWVLDSRTLEARLIPEVAPNPYEFHWDRYVWLPGGERLVIARLDGRQGSNAGSTLYLIDGHIGEVLKSHFMEGDFGQSAPWMEAISDSEVLLFAQGEWLIMDFSADQVTFTNVLEDIFGLDIKFPDDVSASGSHLEGDGSGYYLAVRLNHPRNQATYLYSSRTGQRYVYDHEHHTLLIFPDGYLMEMPKLETTSTYRDEYNIVMVNNPETAQPRLTLTGHTPREYPHLSIEYLPHSSRLAVASAHGVSLVSLPDGEMLAYWSLVGDGFSPWITASPDGSALVAVKELGGLYYISLR
;
A
#
# COMPACT_ATOMS: atom_id res chain seq x y z
N MET A 1 -10.23 8.97 -11.77
CA MET A 1 -11.70 8.81 -11.93
C MET A 1 -12.06 7.35 -11.67
N THR A 2 -12.86 7.05 -10.65
CA THR A 2 -13.13 5.66 -10.22
C THR A 2 -14.05 4.93 -11.21
N THR A 3 -13.90 3.61 -11.35
CA THR A 3 -14.75 2.74 -12.20
C THR A 3 -16.24 2.90 -11.91
N MET A 4 -16.59 3.17 -10.65
CA MET A 4 -17.97 3.42 -10.21
C MET A 4 -18.60 4.65 -10.86
N LEU A 5 -17.86 5.76 -10.96
CA LEU A 5 -18.36 6.97 -11.59
C LEU A 5 -18.63 6.75 -13.09
N LEU A 6 -17.76 6.00 -13.76
CA LEU A 6 -17.94 5.66 -15.17
C LEU A 6 -19.21 4.85 -15.41
N ASN A 7 -19.52 3.89 -14.53
CA ASN A 7 -20.77 3.12 -14.63
C ASN A 7 -22.01 3.99 -14.41
N GLN A 8 -21.94 4.97 -13.52
CA GLN A 8 -23.04 5.93 -13.33
C GLN A 8 -23.21 6.83 -14.55
N LEU A 9 -22.13 7.28 -15.18
CA LEU A 9 -22.20 8.04 -16.43
C LEU A 9 -22.73 7.19 -17.60
N GLY A 10 -22.50 5.87 -17.57
CA GLY A 10 -23.04 4.90 -18.53
C GLY A 10 -24.58 4.83 -18.57
N ILE A 11 -25.27 5.43 -17.59
CA ILE A 11 -26.73 5.60 -17.58
C ILE A 11 -27.18 6.54 -18.71
N ILE A 12 -26.38 7.56 -19.06
CA ILE A 12 -26.74 8.57 -20.07
C ILE A 12 -26.96 7.93 -21.46
N PRO A 13 -25.99 7.18 -22.03
CA PRO A 13 -26.23 6.50 -23.31
C PRO A 13 -27.40 5.52 -23.23
N ALA A 14 -27.58 4.80 -22.12
CA ALA A 14 -28.68 3.86 -21.92
C ALA A 14 -30.06 4.56 -21.99
N ILE A 15 -30.21 5.72 -21.33
CA ILE A 15 -31.43 6.56 -21.41
C ILE A 15 -31.69 6.97 -22.86
N LEU A 16 -30.70 7.52 -23.55
CA LEU A 16 -30.85 8.03 -24.93
C LEU A 16 -31.27 6.93 -25.90
N ILE A 17 -30.63 5.75 -25.81
CA ILE A 17 -30.97 4.56 -26.61
C ILE A 17 -32.42 4.14 -26.35
N THR A 18 -32.83 4.11 -25.07
CA THR A 18 -34.16 3.66 -24.67
C THR A 18 -35.26 4.63 -25.10
N LEU A 19 -35.04 5.94 -24.96
CA LEU A 19 -35.96 6.97 -25.42
C LEU A 19 -36.13 6.94 -26.95
N THR A 20 -35.03 6.75 -27.68
CA THR A 20 -35.06 6.59 -29.13
C THR A 20 -35.83 5.33 -29.53
N GLY A 21 -35.60 4.22 -28.82
CA GLY A 21 -36.35 2.97 -28.98
C GLY A 21 -37.86 3.15 -28.77
N LEU A 22 -38.25 3.89 -27.74
CA LEU A 22 -39.66 4.23 -27.50
C LEU A 22 -40.27 5.02 -28.65
N LEU A 23 -39.55 5.98 -29.23
CA LEU A 23 -40.03 6.76 -30.38
C LEU A 23 -40.26 5.86 -31.60
N ILE A 24 -39.33 4.93 -31.87
CA ILE A 24 -39.47 3.96 -32.97
C ILE A 24 -40.69 3.05 -32.75
N LEU A 25 -40.98 2.68 -31.51
CA LEU A 25 -42.08 1.78 -31.14
C LEU A 25 -43.45 2.49 -30.99
N ARG A 26 -43.52 3.82 -31.05
CA ARG A 26 -44.75 4.60 -30.76
C ARG A 26 -45.83 4.53 -31.86
N GLY A 27 -45.54 4.00 -33.04
CA GLY A 27 -46.52 3.91 -34.14
C GLY A 27 -47.58 2.82 -33.94
N GLU A 28 -48.74 2.97 -34.60
CA GLU A 28 -49.88 2.04 -34.53
C GLU A 28 -49.54 0.60 -34.97
N ASP A 29 -48.58 0.45 -35.88
CA ASP A 29 -48.16 -0.84 -36.44
C ASP A 29 -46.95 -1.43 -35.70
N LYS A 30 -47.21 -2.16 -34.60
CA LYS A 30 -46.18 -2.86 -33.82
C LYS A 30 -45.41 -3.89 -34.64
N GLU A 31 -46.06 -4.54 -35.61
CA GLU A 31 -45.43 -5.59 -36.42
C GLU A 31 -44.35 -5.01 -37.33
N ARG A 32 -44.59 -3.82 -37.88
CA ARG A 32 -43.62 -3.10 -38.72
C ARG A 32 -42.53 -2.38 -37.92
N ASN A 33 -42.84 -1.93 -36.71
CA ASN A 33 -41.90 -1.18 -35.88
C ASN A 33 -40.88 -2.08 -35.16
N THR A 34 -41.22 -3.33 -34.85
CA THR A 34 -40.31 -4.28 -34.17
C THR A 34 -39.03 -4.58 -34.98
N PRO A 35 -39.11 -4.88 -36.30
CA PRO A 35 -37.92 -5.01 -37.15
C PRO A 35 -37.04 -3.75 -37.21
N ARG A 36 -37.64 -2.56 -37.24
CA ARG A 36 -36.92 -1.28 -37.26
C ARG A 36 -36.17 -1.05 -35.96
N PHE A 37 -36.81 -1.38 -34.84
CA PHE A 37 -36.18 -1.32 -33.53
C PHE A 37 -34.98 -2.27 -33.43
N LEU A 38 -35.10 -3.52 -33.92
CA LEU A 38 -33.98 -4.45 -33.91
C LEU A 38 -32.79 -3.96 -34.76
N LEU A 39 -33.06 -3.40 -35.94
CA LEU A 39 -32.02 -2.81 -36.79
C LEU A 39 -31.34 -1.61 -36.11
N PHE A 40 -32.11 -0.76 -35.42
CA PHE A 40 -31.57 0.35 -34.64
C PHE A 40 -30.61 -0.15 -33.56
N LEU A 41 -31.02 -1.15 -32.76
CA LEU A 41 -30.17 -1.72 -31.72
C LEU A 41 -28.88 -2.32 -32.26
N LEU A 42 -28.95 -3.08 -33.36
CA LEU A 42 -27.76 -3.64 -34.03
C LEU A 42 -26.85 -2.53 -34.58
N GLY A 43 -27.42 -1.47 -35.16
CA GLY A 43 -26.66 -0.33 -35.64
C GLY A 43 -25.89 0.39 -34.52
N VAL A 44 -26.55 0.65 -33.38
CA VAL A 44 -25.90 1.26 -32.21
C VAL A 44 -24.81 0.35 -31.64
N MET A 45 -25.06 -0.96 -31.58
CA MET A 45 -24.06 -1.93 -31.13
C MET A 45 -22.80 -1.92 -32.01
N VAL A 46 -22.97 -1.90 -33.33
CA VAL A 46 -21.84 -1.77 -34.28
C VAL A 46 -21.08 -0.48 -34.04
N LEU A 47 -21.77 0.65 -33.81
CA LEU A 47 -21.12 1.93 -33.53
C LEU A 47 -20.30 1.91 -32.24
N PHE A 48 -20.83 1.35 -31.14
CA PHE A 48 -20.10 1.24 -29.87
C PHE A 48 -18.89 0.33 -29.98
N GLN A 49 -19.04 -0.83 -30.61
CA GLN A 49 -17.94 -1.76 -30.81
C GLN A 49 -16.85 -1.17 -31.73
N LEU A 50 -17.25 -0.43 -32.77
CA LEU A 50 -16.31 0.26 -33.64
C LEU A 50 -15.57 1.38 -32.88
N ALA A 51 -16.26 2.15 -32.04
CA ALA A 51 -15.64 3.19 -31.22
C ALA A 51 -14.60 2.60 -30.24
N LEU A 52 -14.93 1.49 -29.56
CA LEU A 52 -13.99 0.78 -28.69
C LEU A 52 -12.78 0.26 -29.47
N LEU A 53 -12.99 -0.29 -30.66
CA LEU A 53 -11.90 -0.76 -31.52
C LEU A 53 -10.98 0.38 -31.95
N ILE A 54 -11.56 1.53 -32.28
CA ILE A 54 -10.81 2.75 -32.65
C ILE A 54 -9.99 3.23 -31.45
N ILE A 55 -10.59 3.38 -30.27
CA ILE A 55 -9.89 3.80 -29.04
C ILE A 55 -8.74 2.82 -28.74
N ARG A 56 -8.98 1.50 -28.82
CA ARG A 56 -7.94 0.47 -28.66
C ARG A 56 -6.76 0.63 -29.61
N ARG A 57 -7.02 1.08 -30.84
CA ARG A 57 -5.96 1.28 -31.84
C ARG A 57 -5.16 2.56 -31.62
N PHE A 58 -5.77 3.58 -31.00
CA PHE A 58 -5.10 4.84 -30.69
C PHE A 58 -4.29 4.78 -29.38
N PHE A 59 -4.70 3.95 -28.42
CA PHE A 59 -4.03 3.81 -27.13
C PHE A 59 -3.45 2.39 -26.99
N THR A 60 -2.17 2.24 -27.32
CA THR A 60 -1.40 1.00 -27.11
C THR A 60 -0.73 0.99 -25.74
N GLU A 61 -0.29 -0.19 -25.29
CA GLU A 61 0.50 -0.34 -24.07
C GLU A 61 1.70 0.64 -24.06
N PRO A 62 2.02 1.27 -22.91
CA PRO A 62 1.45 1.03 -21.58
C PRO A 62 0.17 1.83 -21.23
N TYR A 63 -0.29 2.75 -22.09
CA TYR A 63 -1.35 3.71 -21.77
C TYR A 63 -2.77 3.18 -21.99
N ASN A 64 -3.11 2.05 -21.38
CA ASN A 64 -4.40 1.38 -21.57
C ASN A 64 -5.58 1.99 -20.76
N GLN A 65 -5.35 3.07 -20.02
CA GLN A 65 -6.39 3.68 -19.19
C GLN A 65 -7.62 4.18 -20.00
N PRO A 66 -7.49 4.83 -21.18
CA PRO A 66 -8.63 5.33 -21.93
C PRO A 66 -9.56 4.23 -22.47
N ILE A 67 -8.99 3.11 -22.94
CA ILE A 67 -9.80 1.97 -23.39
C ILE A 67 -10.56 1.34 -22.22
N PHE A 68 -9.91 1.19 -21.07
CA PHE A 68 -10.55 0.70 -19.87
C PHE A 68 -11.74 1.60 -19.47
N GLN A 69 -11.53 2.92 -19.42
CA GLN A 69 -12.57 3.88 -19.08
C GLN A 69 -13.75 3.86 -20.07
N ALA A 70 -13.46 3.82 -21.36
CA ALA A 70 -14.49 3.77 -22.41
C ALA A 70 -15.30 2.46 -22.35
N THR A 71 -14.65 1.32 -22.07
CA THR A 71 -15.32 0.02 -21.97
C THR A 71 -16.27 0.01 -20.77
N TRP A 72 -15.83 0.49 -19.61
CA TRP A 72 -16.70 0.63 -18.43
C TRP A 72 -17.88 1.59 -18.67
N LEU A 73 -17.62 2.75 -19.28
CA LEU A 73 -18.67 3.72 -19.61
C LEU A 73 -19.76 3.11 -20.52
N LEU A 74 -19.38 2.30 -21.50
CA LEU A 74 -20.30 1.72 -22.49
C LEU A 74 -20.90 0.38 -22.07
N ALA A 75 -20.29 -0.35 -21.13
CA ALA A 75 -20.71 -1.69 -20.72
C ALA A 75 -22.20 -1.79 -20.31
N PRO A 76 -22.78 -0.86 -19.51
CA PRO A 76 -24.21 -0.91 -19.16
C PRO A 76 -25.13 -0.87 -20.38
N SER A 77 -24.81 0.00 -21.34
CA SER A 77 -25.61 0.17 -22.55
C SER A 77 -25.46 -1.01 -23.49
N ILE A 78 -24.23 -1.53 -23.67
CA ILE A 78 -23.97 -2.73 -24.47
C ILE A 78 -24.74 -3.93 -23.91
N LEU A 79 -24.69 -4.16 -22.60
CA LEU A 79 -25.41 -5.25 -21.93
C LEU A 79 -26.93 -5.13 -22.17
N GLY A 80 -27.51 -3.95 -21.94
CA GLY A 80 -28.94 -3.71 -22.16
C GLY A 80 -29.38 -3.87 -23.61
N ILE A 81 -28.58 -3.36 -24.58
CA ILE A 81 -28.83 -3.55 -26.01
C ILE A 81 -28.81 -5.04 -26.38
N LEU A 82 -27.79 -5.79 -25.95
CA LEU A 82 -27.69 -7.23 -26.23
C LEU A 82 -28.90 -7.99 -25.69
N ALA A 83 -29.32 -7.71 -24.46
CA ALA A 83 -30.50 -8.35 -23.88
C ALA A 83 -31.79 -8.02 -24.67
N LEU A 84 -31.95 -6.77 -25.11
CA LEU A 84 -33.08 -6.35 -25.94
C LEU A 84 -33.07 -6.98 -27.34
N ILE A 85 -31.89 -7.13 -27.95
CA ILE A 85 -31.72 -7.87 -29.21
C ILE A 85 -32.19 -9.31 -29.02
N LEU A 86 -31.70 -10.01 -27.98
CA LEU A 86 -32.06 -11.40 -27.70
C LEU A 86 -33.57 -11.57 -27.45
N LEU A 87 -34.19 -10.67 -26.68
CA LEU A 87 -35.61 -10.70 -26.36
C LEU A 87 -36.52 -10.46 -27.60
N ASN A 88 -36.06 -9.67 -28.56
CA ASN A 88 -36.87 -9.28 -29.73
C ASN A 88 -36.47 -9.98 -31.04
N ALA A 89 -35.35 -10.70 -31.08
CA ALA A 89 -34.82 -11.31 -32.30
C ALA A 89 -35.84 -12.20 -33.00
N ARG A 90 -36.51 -13.08 -32.24
CA ARG A 90 -37.47 -14.05 -32.81
C ARG A 90 -38.71 -13.38 -33.42
N THR A 91 -39.30 -12.42 -32.72
CA THR A 91 -40.50 -11.69 -33.17
C THR A 91 -40.16 -10.80 -34.35
N ALA A 92 -39.06 -10.05 -34.27
CA ALA A 92 -38.58 -9.22 -35.36
C ALA A 92 -38.28 -10.04 -36.62
N TRP A 93 -37.56 -11.16 -36.50
CA TRP A 93 -37.14 -11.99 -37.64
C TRP A 93 -38.32 -12.54 -38.45
N ARG A 94 -39.38 -12.98 -37.75
CA ARG A 94 -40.61 -13.48 -38.38
C ARG A 94 -41.29 -12.38 -39.22
N ASN A 95 -41.30 -11.15 -38.72
CA ASN A 95 -41.98 -10.02 -39.35
C ASN A 95 -41.12 -9.27 -40.40
N MET A 96 -39.86 -9.68 -40.59
CA MET A 96 -38.96 -9.05 -41.56
C MET A 96 -39.18 -9.58 -42.99
N ASN A 97 -39.12 -8.67 -43.96
CA ASN A 97 -38.98 -9.04 -45.37
C ASN A 97 -37.55 -9.53 -45.68
N ARG A 98 -37.34 -10.14 -46.86
CA ARG A 98 -36.05 -10.74 -47.25
C ARG A 98 -34.88 -9.75 -47.20
N ARG A 99 -35.08 -8.50 -47.62
CA ARG A 99 -34.03 -7.45 -47.59
C ARG A 99 -33.65 -7.09 -46.16
N THR A 100 -34.64 -6.91 -45.29
CA THR A 100 -34.42 -6.60 -43.87
C THR A 100 -33.73 -7.75 -43.13
N ARG A 101 -34.07 -9.01 -43.44
CA ARG A 101 -33.36 -10.19 -42.88
C ARG A 101 -31.90 -10.22 -43.29
N ALA A 102 -31.59 -9.94 -44.56
CA ALA A 102 -30.21 -9.88 -45.04
C ALA A 102 -29.41 -8.78 -44.34
N ALA A 103 -29.97 -7.57 -44.21
CA ALA A 103 -29.34 -6.46 -43.49
C ALA A 103 -29.12 -6.79 -41.99
N THR A 104 -30.11 -7.40 -41.34
CA THR A 104 -30.02 -7.84 -39.94
C THR A 104 -28.94 -8.89 -39.75
N GLY A 105 -28.88 -9.89 -40.64
CA GLY A 105 -27.85 -10.92 -40.63
C GLY A 105 -26.44 -10.35 -40.83
N LEU A 106 -26.29 -9.39 -41.74
CA LEU A 106 -25.02 -8.70 -41.96
C LEU A 106 -24.59 -7.91 -40.73
N LEU A 107 -25.47 -7.11 -40.13
CA LEU A 107 -25.16 -6.34 -38.93
C LEU A 107 -24.83 -7.23 -37.72
N ALA A 108 -25.54 -8.35 -37.55
CA ALA A 108 -25.23 -9.33 -36.51
C ALA A 108 -23.85 -9.96 -36.72
N LEU A 109 -23.48 -10.29 -37.96
CA LEU A 109 -22.17 -10.82 -38.30
C LEU A 109 -21.06 -9.78 -38.04
N VAL A 110 -21.28 -8.52 -38.43
CA VAL A 110 -20.34 -7.41 -38.14
C VAL A 110 -20.19 -7.21 -36.62
N THR A 111 -21.28 -7.26 -35.87
CA THR A 111 -21.26 -7.15 -34.40
C THR A 111 -20.43 -8.28 -33.78
N ALA A 112 -20.64 -9.52 -34.23
CA ALA A 112 -19.89 -10.67 -33.74
C ALA A 112 -18.39 -10.55 -34.06
N ALA A 113 -18.05 -10.12 -35.28
CA ALA A 113 -16.66 -9.90 -35.69
C ALA A 113 -15.99 -8.80 -34.86
N LEU A 114 -16.64 -7.64 -34.67
CA LEU A 114 -16.10 -6.56 -33.84
C LEU A 114 -15.96 -6.97 -32.37
N SER A 115 -16.91 -7.74 -31.82
CA SER A 115 -16.81 -8.26 -30.46
C SER A 115 -15.62 -9.21 -30.31
N ALA A 116 -15.38 -10.08 -31.30
CA ALA A 116 -14.21 -10.96 -31.31
C ALA A 116 -12.89 -10.19 -31.42
N LEU A 117 -12.86 -9.10 -32.19
CA LEU A 117 -11.69 -8.22 -32.30
C LEU A 117 -11.43 -7.38 -31.05
N ASN A 118 -12.49 -6.99 -30.34
CA ASN A 118 -12.39 -6.23 -29.10
C ASN A 118 -12.09 -7.11 -27.88
N TRP A 119 -12.30 -8.42 -27.97
CA TRP A 119 -12.04 -9.37 -26.89
C TRP A 119 -10.61 -9.21 -26.35
N ASN A 120 -10.48 -8.88 -25.06
CA ASN A 120 -9.22 -8.92 -24.35
C ASN A 120 -9.40 -9.62 -22.99
N PRO A 121 -8.77 -10.79 -22.78
CA PRO A 121 -8.86 -11.49 -21.49
C PRO A 121 -8.33 -10.66 -20.32
N GLN A 122 -7.44 -9.68 -20.57
CA GLN A 122 -6.87 -8.83 -19.52
C GLN A 122 -7.91 -7.92 -18.84
N TRP A 123 -8.98 -7.51 -19.54
CA TRP A 123 -9.93 -6.52 -19.02
C TRP A 123 -11.10 -7.11 -18.24
N GLY A 124 -11.37 -8.41 -18.39
CA GLY A 124 -12.44 -9.11 -17.67
C GLY A 124 -13.89 -8.69 -18.01
N LEU A 125 -14.12 -7.51 -18.59
CA LEU A 125 -15.45 -6.93 -18.82
C LEU A 125 -16.32 -7.75 -19.78
N GLU A 126 -15.72 -8.41 -20.77
CA GLU A 126 -16.43 -9.28 -21.70
C GLU A 126 -17.05 -10.49 -20.98
N PHE A 127 -16.40 -10.97 -19.91
CA PHE A 127 -16.94 -11.99 -19.02
C PHE A 127 -18.10 -11.48 -18.17
N LEU A 128 -18.31 -10.17 -18.07
CA LEU A 128 -19.48 -9.58 -17.41
C LEU A 128 -20.62 -9.31 -18.40
N ILE A 129 -20.31 -8.73 -19.57
CA ILE A 129 -21.32 -8.26 -20.53
C ILE A 129 -22.13 -9.42 -21.11
N LEU A 130 -21.47 -10.46 -21.62
CA LEU A 130 -22.17 -11.55 -22.33
C LEU A 130 -22.99 -12.42 -21.36
N PRO A 131 -22.44 -12.95 -20.25
CA PRO A 131 -23.23 -13.68 -19.27
C PRO A 131 -24.33 -12.82 -18.67
N GLY A 132 -24.05 -11.55 -18.33
CA GLY A 132 -25.06 -10.64 -17.80
C GLY A 132 -26.22 -10.38 -18.78
N ALA A 133 -25.95 -10.22 -20.08
CA ALA A 133 -27.00 -10.09 -21.10
C ALA A 133 -27.84 -11.37 -21.27
N LEU A 134 -27.21 -12.56 -21.14
CA LEU A 134 -27.91 -13.83 -21.15
C LEU A 134 -28.79 -14.01 -19.91
N ILE A 135 -28.27 -13.72 -18.72
CA ILE A 135 -29.03 -13.76 -17.46
C ILE A 135 -30.21 -12.80 -17.53
N LEU A 136 -29.98 -11.57 -17.99
CA LEU A 136 -31.02 -10.57 -18.17
C LEU A 136 -32.09 -11.03 -19.15
N SER A 137 -31.73 -11.46 -20.35
CA SER A 137 -32.71 -11.87 -21.37
C SER A 137 -33.48 -13.15 -21.00
N ILE A 138 -32.79 -14.20 -20.55
CA ILE A 138 -33.40 -15.49 -20.19
C ILE A 138 -34.26 -15.32 -18.93
N GLY A 139 -33.69 -14.72 -17.87
CA GLY A 139 -34.39 -14.45 -16.63
C GLY A 139 -35.64 -13.60 -16.85
N TRP A 140 -35.53 -12.55 -17.68
CA TRP A 140 -36.66 -11.71 -18.03
C TRP A 140 -37.76 -12.46 -18.79
N ALA A 141 -37.38 -13.23 -19.83
CA ALA A 141 -38.32 -13.98 -20.65
C ALA A 141 -39.07 -15.03 -19.83
N LEU A 142 -38.34 -15.80 -19.00
CA LEU A 142 -38.90 -16.85 -18.15
C LEU A 142 -39.76 -16.28 -17.03
N GLY A 143 -39.27 -15.28 -16.30
CA GLY A 143 -39.99 -14.70 -15.18
C GLY A 143 -41.26 -13.96 -15.59
N ARG A 144 -41.25 -13.27 -16.74
CA ARG A 144 -42.45 -12.64 -17.29
C ARG A 144 -43.49 -13.66 -17.75
N ARG A 145 -43.05 -14.77 -18.38
CA ARG A 145 -43.96 -15.82 -18.88
C ARG A 145 -44.53 -16.66 -17.73
N HIS A 146 -43.75 -16.88 -16.68
CA HIS A 146 -44.10 -17.74 -15.55
C HIS A 146 -43.85 -16.98 -14.23
N PRO A 147 -44.81 -16.18 -13.73
CA PRO A 147 -44.62 -15.38 -12.51
C PRO A 147 -44.25 -16.20 -11.27
N ARG A 148 -44.71 -17.46 -11.18
CA ARG A 148 -44.30 -18.39 -10.11
C ARG A 148 -42.80 -18.73 -10.18
N LEU A 149 -42.28 -18.90 -11.40
CA LEU A 149 -40.85 -19.15 -11.61
C LEU A 149 -40.01 -17.94 -11.20
N ALA A 150 -40.50 -16.71 -11.46
CA ALA A 150 -39.81 -15.50 -10.98
C ALA A 150 -39.68 -15.49 -9.44
N VAL A 151 -40.74 -15.86 -8.72
CA VAL A 151 -40.69 -15.98 -7.25
C VAL A 151 -39.73 -17.08 -6.80
N ILE A 152 -39.75 -18.25 -7.45
CA ILE A 152 -38.82 -19.36 -7.15
C ILE A 152 -37.38 -18.93 -7.37
N LEU A 153 -37.08 -18.27 -8.49
CA LEU A 153 -35.74 -17.78 -8.80
C LEU A 153 -35.29 -16.68 -7.84
N SER A 154 -36.19 -15.79 -7.40
CA SER A 154 -35.89 -14.83 -6.33
C SER A 154 -35.58 -15.51 -4.99
N LEU A 155 -36.35 -16.53 -4.59
CA LEU A 155 -36.06 -17.29 -3.37
C LEU A 155 -34.72 -18.02 -3.48
N PHE A 156 -34.41 -18.57 -4.65
CA PHE A 156 -33.11 -19.17 -4.93
C PHE A 156 -31.98 -18.14 -4.83
N SER A 157 -32.14 -16.95 -5.41
CA SER A 157 -31.18 -15.84 -5.25
C SER A 157 -30.96 -15.48 -3.78
N ILE A 158 -32.03 -15.37 -2.97
CA ILE A 158 -31.91 -15.10 -1.53
C ILE A 158 -31.15 -16.22 -0.82
N ALA A 159 -31.44 -17.49 -1.13
CA ALA A 159 -30.75 -18.63 -0.54
C ALA A 159 -29.25 -18.60 -0.85
N ILE A 160 -28.86 -18.27 -2.08
CA ILE A 160 -27.44 -18.14 -2.42
C ILE A 160 -26.81 -16.91 -1.75
N LEU A 161 -27.49 -15.76 -1.70
CA LEU A 161 -26.97 -14.59 -0.98
C LEU A 161 -26.82 -14.85 0.54
N LEU A 162 -27.72 -15.62 1.14
CA LEU A 162 -27.59 -16.10 2.53
C LEU A 162 -26.40 -17.04 2.69
N TYR A 163 -26.22 -17.97 1.75
CA TYR A 163 -25.05 -18.85 1.74
C TYR A 163 -23.75 -18.05 1.58
N THR A 164 -23.72 -17.04 0.70
CA THR A 164 -22.59 -16.12 0.53
C THR A 164 -22.26 -15.38 1.82
N HIS A 165 -23.28 -14.82 2.49
CA HIS A 165 -23.10 -14.18 3.80
C HIS A 165 -22.52 -15.15 4.83
N TRP A 166 -23.01 -16.39 4.84
CA TRP A 166 -22.49 -17.43 5.71
C TRP A 166 -21.02 -17.75 5.38
N THR A 167 -20.65 -17.88 4.11
CA THR A 167 -19.24 -18.14 3.71
C THR A 167 -18.29 -16.98 3.98
N MET A 168 -18.77 -15.72 4.03
CA MET A 168 -17.94 -14.59 4.46
C MET A 168 -17.54 -14.70 5.93
N THR A 169 -18.45 -15.23 6.74
CA THR A 169 -18.22 -15.41 8.19
C THR A 169 -17.58 -16.75 8.51
N HIS A 170 -17.70 -17.72 7.60
CA HIS A 170 -17.18 -19.09 7.70
C HIS A 170 -16.54 -19.48 6.36
N PRO A 171 -15.37 -18.93 6.02
CA PRO A 171 -14.68 -19.26 4.79
C PRO A 171 -14.42 -20.76 4.74
N LEU A 172 -14.57 -21.24 3.53
CA LEU A 172 -14.35 -22.63 3.18
C LEU A 172 -12.87 -22.98 3.32
N ASP A 173 -12.57 -24.12 3.94
CA ASP A 173 -11.20 -24.65 3.98
C ASP A 173 -10.82 -25.18 2.59
N TYR A 174 -10.15 -24.35 1.79
CA TYR A 174 -9.71 -24.69 0.43
C TYR A 174 -8.58 -25.73 0.37
N ASN A 175 -8.07 -26.16 1.52
CA ASN A 175 -7.15 -27.30 1.60
C ASN A 175 -7.91 -28.63 1.45
N ASP A 176 -9.22 -28.67 1.73
CA ASP A 176 -10.04 -29.83 1.40
C ASP A 176 -10.34 -29.84 -0.11
N PRO A 177 -9.89 -30.87 -0.85
CA PRO A 177 -10.11 -30.95 -2.30
C PRO A 177 -11.60 -31.00 -2.68
N ASN A 178 -12.47 -31.55 -1.82
CA ASN A 178 -13.91 -31.57 -2.06
C ASN A 178 -14.48 -30.16 -1.97
N VAL A 179 -14.02 -29.39 -0.99
CA VAL A 179 -14.39 -27.99 -0.80
C VAL A 179 -13.88 -27.13 -1.95
N ARG A 180 -12.70 -27.42 -2.52
CA ARG A 180 -12.20 -26.73 -3.70
C ARG A 180 -13.07 -26.98 -4.95
N VAL A 181 -13.45 -28.23 -5.21
CA VAL A 181 -14.34 -28.57 -6.35
C VAL A 181 -15.72 -27.97 -6.15
N PHE A 182 -16.28 -28.10 -4.95
CA PHE A 182 -17.58 -27.52 -4.61
C PHE A 182 -17.52 -25.99 -4.67
N GLY A 183 -16.43 -25.40 -4.19
CA GLY A 183 -16.10 -23.98 -4.29
C GLY A 183 -16.08 -23.50 -5.73
N MET A 184 -15.40 -24.19 -6.65
CA MET A 184 -15.44 -23.83 -8.08
C MET A 184 -16.85 -23.89 -8.68
N VAL A 185 -17.63 -24.92 -8.31
CA VAL A 185 -19.03 -25.05 -8.74
C VAL A 185 -19.91 -23.93 -8.17
N LEU A 186 -19.60 -23.45 -6.95
CA LEU A 186 -20.30 -22.35 -6.28
C LEU A 186 -19.80 -20.96 -6.66
N TYR A 187 -18.55 -20.83 -7.13
CA TYR A 187 -17.98 -19.60 -7.65
C TYR A 187 -18.73 -19.15 -8.90
N PHE A 188 -19.17 -20.07 -9.74
CA PHE A 188 -19.98 -19.74 -10.92
C PHE A 188 -21.30 -19.01 -10.54
N PRO A 189 -22.11 -19.50 -9.58
CA PRO A 189 -23.20 -18.74 -8.99
C PRO A 189 -22.81 -17.36 -8.48
N LEU A 190 -21.63 -17.15 -7.87
CA LEU A 190 -21.23 -15.83 -7.37
C LEU A 190 -21.16 -14.77 -8.50
N PHE A 191 -20.83 -15.15 -9.74
CA PHE A 191 -20.89 -14.23 -10.89
C PHE A 191 -22.31 -14.01 -11.43
N VAL A 192 -23.19 -15.00 -11.29
CA VAL A 192 -24.52 -15.01 -11.90
C VAL A 192 -25.58 -14.38 -10.99
N ILE A 193 -25.50 -14.66 -9.69
CA ILE A 193 -26.52 -14.35 -8.70
C ILE A 193 -26.71 -12.86 -8.46
N PRO A 194 -25.66 -12.01 -8.41
CA PRO A 194 -25.84 -10.57 -8.27
C PRO A 194 -26.66 -9.99 -9.43
N GLY A 195 -26.37 -10.41 -10.66
CA GLY A 195 -27.16 -10.05 -11.84
C GLY A 195 -28.58 -10.61 -11.79
N LEU A 196 -28.73 -11.91 -11.51
CA LEU A 196 -30.04 -12.57 -11.45
C LEU A 196 -30.97 -11.92 -10.40
N SER A 197 -30.43 -11.54 -9.24
CA SER A 197 -31.17 -10.87 -8.17
C SER A 197 -31.79 -9.56 -8.65
N VAL A 198 -31.01 -8.77 -9.38
CA VAL A 198 -31.46 -7.52 -10.00
C VAL A 198 -32.54 -7.78 -11.05
N VAL A 199 -32.34 -8.77 -11.94
CA VAL A 199 -33.31 -9.12 -12.99
C VAL A 199 -34.64 -9.56 -12.37
N MET A 200 -34.61 -10.42 -11.37
CA MET A 200 -35.83 -10.94 -10.74
C MET A 200 -36.58 -9.83 -9.99
N SER A 201 -35.86 -8.93 -9.32
CA SER A 201 -36.46 -7.72 -8.71
C SER A 201 -37.20 -6.89 -9.78
N ALA A 202 -36.54 -6.60 -10.89
CA ALA A 202 -37.13 -5.82 -11.98
C ALA A 202 -38.35 -6.50 -12.62
N VAL A 203 -38.32 -7.84 -12.79
CA VAL A 203 -39.47 -8.63 -13.30
C VAL A 203 -40.66 -8.57 -12.35
N LEU A 204 -40.44 -8.75 -11.03
CA LEU A 204 -41.50 -8.70 -10.03
C LEU A 204 -42.16 -7.31 -9.94
N LEU A 205 -41.35 -6.25 -9.99
CA LEU A 205 -41.82 -4.87 -10.05
C LEU A 205 -42.61 -4.61 -11.32
N THR A 206 -42.09 -5.02 -12.49
CA THR A 206 -42.76 -4.84 -13.78
C THR A 206 -44.10 -5.57 -13.80
N GLY A 207 -44.15 -6.83 -13.37
CA GLY A 207 -45.39 -7.60 -13.30
C GLY A 207 -46.45 -6.99 -12.38
N SER A 208 -46.03 -6.20 -11.38
CA SER A 208 -46.90 -5.48 -10.45
C SER A 208 -47.36 -4.11 -10.98
N LEU A 209 -46.69 -3.57 -11.99
CA LEU A 209 -46.95 -2.25 -12.58
C LEU A 209 -47.61 -2.31 -13.98
N ALA A 210 -47.51 -3.45 -14.67
CA ALA A 210 -47.95 -3.63 -16.05
C ALA A 210 -49.39 -4.15 -16.23
N GLN A 211 -50.14 -4.43 -15.16
CA GLN A 211 -51.43 -5.12 -15.26
C GLN A 211 -52.58 -4.19 -15.71
N ASP A 212 -53.26 -4.61 -16.78
CA ASP A 212 -54.52 -4.05 -17.28
C ASP A 212 -55.71 -4.87 -16.71
N ASP A 213 -56.69 -4.18 -16.13
CA ASP A 213 -58.06 -4.51 -15.66
C ASP A 213 -58.42 -5.79 -14.87
N GLU A 214 -57.74 -6.93 -15.01
CA GLU A 214 -58.01 -8.10 -14.16
C GLU A 214 -57.11 -8.09 -12.91
N SER A 215 -57.50 -7.27 -11.93
CA SER A 215 -56.65 -6.98 -10.77
C SER A 215 -56.44 -8.23 -9.89
N PRO A 216 -55.22 -8.75 -9.70
CA PRO A 216 -54.94 -9.61 -8.57
C PRO A 216 -55.19 -8.83 -7.28
N SER A 217 -55.48 -9.52 -6.18
CA SER A 217 -55.72 -8.83 -4.90
C SER A 217 -54.57 -7.90 -4.56
N ARG A 218 -54.88 -6.71 -3.99
CA ARG A 218 -53.88 -5.70 -3.59
C ARG A 218 -52.71 -6.31 -2.82
N PHE A 219 -52.99 -7.34 -2.01
CA PHE A 219 -52.00 -8.12 -1.29
C PHE A 219 -50.91 -8.72 -2.19
N HIS A 220 -51.26 -9.40 -3.28
CA HIS A 220 -50.27 -10.00 -4.19
C HIS A 220 -49.37 -8.97 -4.84
N ARG A 221 -49.92 -7.80 -5.18
CA ARG A 221 -49.17 -6.68 -5.75
C ARG A 221 -48.17 -6.12 -4.74
N THR A 222 -48.63 -5.84 -3.52
CA THR A 222 -47.76 -5.34 -2.44
C THR A 222 -46.68 -6.35 -2.09
N ALA A 223 -47.01 -7.64 -2.00
CA ALA A 223 -46.06 -8.70 -1.70
C ALA A 223 -44.94 -8.80 -2.76
N ARG A 224 -45.28 -8.71 -4.06
CA ARG A 224 -44.26 -8.73 -5.13
C ARG A 224 -43.35 -7.51 -5.10
N ILE A 225 -43.90 -6.32 -4.82
CA ILE A 225 -43.11 -5.10 -4.69
C ILE A 225 -42.17 -5.20 -3.48
N ALA A 226 -42.70 -5.57 -2.32
CA ALA A 226 -41.92 -5.75 -1.10
C ALA A 226 -40.80 -6.78 -1.29
N PHE A 227 -41.10 -7.90 -1.96
CA PHE A 227 -40.13 -8.95 -2.22
C PHE A 227 -39.05 -8.52 -3.22
N GLY A 228 -39.43 -7.81 -4.30
CA GLY A 228 -38.46 -7.24 -5.24
C GLY A 228 -37.55 -6.18 -4.60
N ALA A 229 -38.10 -5.32 -3.75
CA ALA A 229 -37.32 -4.32 -3.00
C ALA A 229 -36.39 -4.97 -1.96
N GLY A 230 -36.91 -5.94 -1.20
CA GLY A 230 -36.13 -6.69 -0.21
C GLY A 230 -34.94 -7.42 -0.83
N LEU A 231 -35.09 -7.97 -2.03
CA LEU A 231 -33.99 -8.61 -2.76
C LEU A 231 -32.85 -7.63 -3.11
N ILE A 232 -33.18 -6.41 -3.53
CA ILE A 232 -32.18 -5.37 -3.81
C ILE A 232 -31.52 -4.86 -2.53
N LEU A 233 -32.29 -4.64 -1.47
CA LEU A 233 -31.75 -4.20 -0.18
C LEU A 233 -30.83 -5.25 0.43
N TYR A 234 -31.19 -6.53 0.33
CA TYR A 234 -30.33 -7.60 0.84
C TYR A 234 -29.04 -7.73 0.01
N LEU A 235 -29.13 -7.61 -1.32
CA LEU A 235 -27.94 -7.55 -2.18
C LEU A 235 -27.03 -6.35 -1.84
N ALA A 236 -27.61 -5.18 -1.59
CA ALA A 236 -26.89 -3.98 -1.14
C ALA A 236 -26.18 -4.21 0.20
N TYR A 237 -26.84 -4.89 1.15
CA TYR A 237 -26.22 -5.31 2.41
C TYR A 237 -25.05 -6.28 2.21
N ILE A 238 -25.17 -7.26 1.30
CA ILE A 238 -24.06 -8.19 0.97
C ILE A 238 -22.88 -7.43 0.35
N ILE A 239 -23.13 -6.46 -0.52
CA ILE A 239 -22.09 -5.61 -1.08
C ILE A 239 -21.38 -4.81 0.02
N TYR A 240 -22.14 -4.20 0.93
CA TYR A 240 -21.59 -3.47 2.07
C TYR A 240 -20.70 -4.36 2.95
N LEU A 241 -21.16 -5.56 3.30
CA LEU A 241 -20.35 -6.50 4.08
C LEU A 241 -19.12 -6.98 3.30
N GLY A 242 -19.30 -7.25 2.01
CA GLY A 242 -18.23 -7.64 1.11
C GLY A 242 -17.12 -6.60 1.03
N SER A 243 -17.47 -5.31 0.95
CA SER A 243 -16.47 -4.23 0.87
C SER A 243 -15.82 -3.89 2.22
N VAL A 244 -16.44 -4.25 3.34
CA VAL A 244 -15.73 -4.29 4.64
C VAL A 244 -14.69 -5.40 4.61
N TRP A 245 -15.09 -6.61 4.18
CA TRP A 245 -14.18 -7.75 4.12
C TRP A 245 -13.03 -7.55 3.15
N ASP A 246 -13.25 -6.83 2.04
CA ASP A 246 -12.25 -6.47 1.02
C ASP A 246 -11.05 -5.64 1.55
N GLN A 247 -11.17 -4.98 2.71
CA GLN A 247 -10.04 -4.23 3.30
C GLN A 247 -9.02 -5.15 3.98
N THR A 248 -9.53 -6.27 4.49
CA THR A 248 -8.76 -7.47 4.76
C THR A 248 -8.73 -8.23 3.42
N ASP A 249 -7.90 -9.20 3.07
CA ASP A 249 -8.03 -9.90 1.76
C ASP A 249 -7.80 -9.02 0.49
N ASP A 250 -7.96 -9.61 -0.70
CA ASP A 250 -7.48 -9.07 -1.99
C ASP A 250 -8.23 -7.84 -2.54
N GLY A 251 -9.27 -7.36 -1.87
CA GLY A 251 -10.02 -6.17 -2.29
C GLY A 251 -11.09 -6.37 -3.36
N LEU A 252 -11.39 -7.61 -3.79
CA LEU A 252 -12.18 -7.82 -5.00
C LEU A 252 -13.63 -8.26 -4.77
N PHE A 253 -13.98 -8.81 -3.61
CA PHE A 253 -15.27 -9.45 -3.37
C PHE A 253 -16.45 -8.47 -3.51
N GLY A 254 -16.44 -7.36 -2.77
CA GLY A 254 -17.48 -6.33 -2.83
C GLY A 254 -17.58 -5.70 -4.22
N LEU A 255 -16.43 -5.53 -4.89
CA LEU A 255 -16.36 -5.04 -6.26
C LEU A 255 -17.02 -6.01 -7.24
N PHE A 256 -16.77 -7.32 -7.10
CA PHE A 256 -17.37 -8.38 -7.92
C PHE A 256 -18.88 -8.46 -7.81
N PHE A 257 -19.48 -8.09 -6.67
CA PHE A 257 -20.94 -8.03 -6.53
C PHE A 257 -21.51 -6.72 -7.08
N THR A 258 -20.84 -5.60 -6.81
CA THR A 258 -21.34 -4.26 -7.13
C THR A 258 -21.40 -4.04 -8.64
N GLN A 259 -20.31 -4.34 -9.35
CA GLN A 259 -20.18 -3.98 -10.77
C GLN A 259 -21.18 -4.72 -11.67
N PRO A 260 -21.30 -6.06 -11.62
CA PRO A 260 -22.24 -6.79 -12.48
C PRO A 260 -23.69 -6.43 -12.16
N SER A 261 -24.03 -6.22 -10.89
CA SER A 261 -25.37 -5.82 -10.47
C SER A 261 -25.74 -4.42 -10.93
N ALA A 262 -24.83 -3.45 -10.82
CA ALA A 262 -25.07 -2.09 -11.29
C ALA A 262 -25.29 -2.04 -12.82
N ILE A 263 -24.42 -2.70 -13.59
CA ILE A 263 -24.54 -2.80 -15.06
C ILE A 263 -25.85 -3.51 -15.44
N THR A 264 -26.19 -4.62 -14.76
CA THR A 264 -27.44 -5.36 -14.99
C THR A 264 -28.68 -4.54 -14.66
N ALA A 265 -28.63 -3.71 -13.61
CA ALA A 265 -29.75 -2.86 -13.20
C ALA A 265 -30.09 -1.81 -14.26
N ILE A 266 -29.06 -1.25 -14.90
CA ILE A 266 -29.24 -0.32 -16.03
C ILE A 266 -29.95 -1.04 -17.18
N GLY A 267 -29.44 -2.20 -17.60
CA GLY A 267 -30.06 -3.01 -18.66
C GLY A 267 -31.51 -3.42 -18.33
N ALA A 268 -31.79 -3.82 -17.09
CA ALA A 268 -33.14 -4.16 -16.63
C ALA A 268 -34.08 -2.94 -16.68
N GLY A 269 -33.60 -1.76 -16.27
CA GLY A 269 -34.34 -0.51 -16.38
C GLY A 269 -34.68 -0.13 -17.83
N MET A 270 -33.76 -0.34 -18.78
CA MET A 270 -34.05 -0.15 -20.22
C MET A 270 -35.22 -1.03 -20.67
N ILE A 271 -35.23 -2.31 -20.28
CA ILE A 271 -36.31 -3.25 -20.61
C ILE A 271 -37.63 -2.83 -19.94
N MET A 272 -37.60 -2.40 -18.67
CA MET A 272 -38.77 -1.89 -17.94
C MET A 272 -39.43 -0.73 -18.67
N ILE A 273 -38.65 0.25 -19.10
CA ILE A 273 -39.14 1.46 -19.80
C ILE A 273 -39.88 1.07 -21.09
N LEU A 274 -39.37 0.10 -21.85
CA LEU A 274 -39.97 -0.34 -23.11
C LEU A 274 -41.25 -1.16 -22.91
N ILE A 275 -41.36 -1.91 -21.81
CA ILE A 275 -42.51 -2.79 -21.54
C ILE A 275 -43.65 -2.04 -20.85
N LEU A 276 -43.33 -1.17 -19.90
CA LEU A 276 -44.32 -0.44 -19.13
C LEU A 276 -45.03 0.63 -19.99
N ARG A 277 -46.25 0.97 -19.59
CA ARG A 277 -47.12 1.94 -20.29
C ARG A 277 -47.36 3.18 -19.43
N GLY A 278 -47.67 4.30 -20.09
CA GLY A 278 -48.03 5.55 -19.42
C GLY A 278 -46.99 6.01 -18.39
N LYS A 279 -47.47 6.48 -17.23
CA LYS A 279 -46.61 6.97 -16.13
C LYS A 279 -45.75 5.86 -15.49
N SER A 280 -46.15 4.59 -15.61
CA SER A 280 -45.38 3.47 -15.05
C SER A 280 -44.00 3.32 -15.70
N ARG A 281 -43.76 3.90 -16.89
CA ARG A 281 -42.42 3.96 -17.51
C ARG A 281 -41.40 4.68 -16.64
N LEU A 282 -41.83 5.63 -15.81
CA LEU A 282 -40.96 6.32 -14.86
C LEU A 282 -40.33 5.34 -13.85
N ALA A 283 -41.00 4.24 -13.53
CA ALA A 283 -40.42 3.21 -12.65
C ALA A 283 -39.18 2.56 -13.27
N GLY A 284 -39.14 2.38 -14.59
CA GLY A 284 -37.95 1.87 -15.27
C GLY A 284 -36.78 2.87 -15.27
N ILE A 285 -37.07 4.16 -15.42
CA ILE A 285 -36.05 5.23 -15.27
C ILE A 285 -35.53 5.28 -13.84
N PHE A 286 -36.44 5.23 -12.86
CA PHE A 286 -36.08 5.20 -11.45
C PHE A 286 -35.22 3.99 -11.10
N PHE A 287 -35.59 2.80 -11.57
CA PHE A 287 -34.82 1.57 -11.35
C PHE A 287 -33.41 1.66 -11.96
N MET A 288 -33.30 2.18 -13.18
CA MET A 288 -32.02 2.38 -13.89
C MET A 288 -31.08 3.37 -13.19
N ILE A 289 -31.60 4.32 -12.41
CA ILE A 289 -30.79 5.33 -11.73
C ILE A 289 -30.52 4.93 -10.28
N VAL A 290 -31.58 4.63 -9.53
CA VAL A 290 -31.50 4.48 -8.07
C VAL A 290 -30.83 3.17 -7.68
N VAL A 291 -31.08 2.07 -8.40
CA VAL A 291 -30.48 0.77 -8.02
C VAL A 291 -28.96 0.78 -8.21
N PRO A 292 -28.38 1.21 -9.35
CA PRO A 292 -26.93 1.32 -9.46
C PRO A 292 -26.30 2.27 -8.43
N ILE A 293 -26.94 3.40 -8.13
CA ILE A 293 -26.45 4.33 -7.12
C ILE A 293 -26.45 3.67 -5.74
N LEU A 294 -27.54 3.02 -5.34
CA LEU A 294 -27.64 2.33 -4.06
C LEU A 294 -26.55 1.25 -3.90
N LEU A 295 -26.34 0.43 -4.93
CA LEU A 295 -25.34 -0.63 -4.88
C LEU A 295 -23.92 -0.06 -4.76
N ASN A 296 -23.58 0.97 -5.55
CA ASN A 296 -22.27 1.64 -5.45
C ASN A 296 -22.09 2.34 -4.10
N GLN A 297 -23.11 3.03 -3.59
CA GLN A 297 -23.05 3.66 -2.27
C GLN A 297 -22.90 2.64 -1.14
N SER A 298 -23.46 1.45 -1.30
CA SER A 298 -23.28 0.36 -0.33
C SER A 298 -21.83 -0.12 -0.31
N PHE A 299 -21.20 -0.25 -1.48
CA PHE A 299 -19.77 -0.56 -1.56
C PHE A 299 -18.92 0.52 -0.89
N GLU A 300 -19.10 1.78 -1.31
CA GLU A 300 -18.36 2.93 -0.77
C GLU A 300 -18.55 3.08 0.74
N ALA A 301 -19.77 2.84 1.24
CA ALA A 301 -20.05 2.87 2.67
C ALA A 301 -19.28 1.78 3.41
N GLY A 302 -19.24 0.55 2.89
CA GLY A 302 -18.49 -0.53 3.54
C GLY A 302 -16.98 -0.34 3.46
N TRP A 303 -16.47 0.16 2.33
CA TRP A 303 -15.04 0.45 2.14
C TRP A 303 -14.50 1.55 3.07
N ARG A 304 -15.38 2.48 3.49
CA ARG A 304 -15.01 3.55 4.43
C ARG A 304 -15.09 3.13 5.90
N VAL A 305 -15.71 1.99 6.19
CA VAL A 305 -15.81 1.52 7.57
C VAL A 305 -14.56 0.71 7.88
N SER A 306 -13.79 1.19 8.85
CA SER A 306 -12.60 0.46 9.32
C SER A 306 -13.01 -0.88 9.92
N TYR A 307 -12.45 -1.96 9.39
CA TYR A 307 -12.67 -3.29 9.94
C TYR A 307 -12.06 -3.44 11.35
N HIS A 308 -11.05 -2.63 11.68
CA HIS A 308 -10.51 -2.53 13.04
C HIS A 308 -11.54 -1.97 14.00
N GLU A 309 -12.19 -0.85 13.67
CA GLU A 309 -13.24 -0.24 14.51
C GLU A 309 -14.42 -1.21 14.72
N ILE A 310 -14.80 -1.97 13.68
CA ILE A 310 -15.84 -3.00 13.82
C ILE A 310 -15.40 -4.08 14.83
N THR A 311 -14.15 -4.55 14.73
CA THR A 311 -13.62 -5.61 15.58
C THR A 311 -13.45 -5.12 17.02
N GLU A 312 -12.88 -3.94 17.22
CA GLU A 312 -12.75 -3.29 18.54
C GLU A 312 -14.12 -3.09 19.20
N GLY A 313 -15.10 -2.53 18.48
CA GLY A 313 -16.45 -2.37 19.00
C GLY A 313 -17.17 -3.70 19.28
N ARG A 314 -16.78 -4.81 18.61
CA ARG A 314 -17.27 -6.17 18.95
C ARG A 314 -16.60 -6.67 20.23
N ALA A 315 -15.30 -6.47 20.38
CA ALA A 315 -14.56 -6.84 21.58
C ALA A 315 -15.13 -6.13 22.82
N GLU A 316 -15.39 -4.82 22.74
CA GLU A 316 -16.00 -4.02 23.81
C GLU A 316 -17.38 -4.56 24.24
N ARG A 317 -18.22 -4.96 23.27
CA ARG A 317 -19.53 -5.58 23.58
C ARG A 317 -19.39 -6.93 24.28
N ILE A 318 -18.41 -7.74 23.89
CA ILE A 318 -18.12 -9.03 24.52
C ILE A 318 -17.58 -8.81 25.94
N ALA A 319 -16.63 -7.90 26.12
CA ALA A 319 -16.10 -7.50 27.42
C ALA A 319 -17.20 -7.05 28.39
N SER A 320 -18.11 -6.18 27.94
CA SER A 320 -19.25 -5.75 28.76
C SER A 320 -20.18 -6.91 29.14
N ALA A 321 -20.39 -7.87 28.25
CA ALA A 321 -21.18 -9.07 28.55
C ALA A 321 -20.46 -10.00 29.54
N LEU A 322 -19.13 -10.13 29.44
CA LEU A 322 -18.29 -10.86 30.40
C LEU A 322 -18.39 -10.25 31.80
N ASP A 323 -18.34 -8.93 31.92
CA ASP A 323 -18.49 -8.25 33.21
C ASP A 323 -19.88 -8.43 33.82
N GLN A 324 -20.94 -8.40 33.00
CA GLN A 324 -22.31 -8.67 33.44
C GLN A 324 -22.50 -10.12 33.89
N PHE A 325 -21.85 -11.06 33.19
CA PHE A 325 -21.85 -12.47 33.58
C PHE A 325 -21.14 -12.65 34.93
N HIS A 326 -19.93 -12.09 35.08
CA HIS A 326 -19.14 -12.17 36.31
C HIS A 326 -19.86 -11.53 37.50
N ALA A 327 -20.48 -10.35 37.31
CA ALA A 327 -21.25 -9.69 38.37
C ALA A 327 -22.43 -10.54 38.89
N ARG A 328 -22.92 -11.47 38.07
CA ARG A 328 -24.07 -12.33 38.39
C ARG A 328 -23.66 -13.68 38.95
N GLU A 329 -22.72 -14.36 38.30
CA GLU A 329 -22.33 -15.73 38.65
C GLU A 329 -21.15 -15.76 39.65
N GLY A 330 -20.44 -14.64 39.80
CA GLY A 330 -19.26 -14.53 40.67
C GLY A 330 -17.97 -15.10 40.07
N ASN A 331 -18.01 -15.49 38.79
CA ASN A 331 -16.89 -15.98 37.99
C ASN A 331 -17.07 -15.61 36.51
N TYR A 332 -15.98 -15.54 35.75
CA TYR A 332 -16.06 -15.39 34.29
C TYR A 332 -16.45 -16.72 33.64
N PRO A 333 -17.17 -16.72 32.49
CA PRO A 333 -17.61 -17.97 31.87
C PRO A 333 -16.41 -18.77 31.35
N GLU A 334 -16.49 -20.10 31.38
CA GLU A 334 -15.44 -20.98 30.85
C GLU A 334 -15.36 -20.86 29.31
N SER A 335 -16.47 -20.52 28.67
CA SER A 335 -16.53 -20.26 27.23
C SER A 335 -17.42 -19.08 26.87
N LEU A 336 -17.09 -18.36 25.79
CA LEU A 336 -17.93 -17.27 25.29
C LEU A 336 -19.37 -17.71 24.97
N ASN A 337 -19.61 -18.99 24.68
CA ASN A 337 -20.94 -19.51 24.39
C ASN A 337 -21.92 -19.39 25.57
N GLU A 338 -21.42 -19.36 26.82
CA GLU A 338 -22.25 -19.19 28.02
C GLU A 338 -22.86 -17.80 28.16
N LEU A 339 -22.31 -16.81 27.44
CA LEU A 339 -22.94 -15.49 27.32
C LEU A 339 -24.24 -15.55 26.50
N THR A 340 -24.44 -16.61 25.70
CA THR A 340 -25.60 -16.73 24.82
C THR A 340 -26.69 -17.65 25.39
N PRO A 341 -27.99 -17.34 25.17
CA PRO A 341 -28.53 -16.14 24.53
C PRO A 341 -28.75 -14.97 25.51
N ARG A 342 -28.32 -15.11 26.77
CA ARG A 342 -28.79 -14.25 27.87
C ARG A 342 -28.13 -12.87 27.88
N ASP A 343 -26.80 -12.82 27.84
CA ASP A 343 -26.01 -11.57 27.87
C ASP A 343 -25.74 -11.08 26.44
N LEU A 344 -25.59 -12.00 25.49
CA LEU A 344 -25.50 -11.74 24.06
C LEU A 344 -26.46 -12.64 23.28
N LEU A 345 -27.12 -12.10 22.26
CA LEU A 345 -28.00 -12.92 21.41
C LEU A 345 -27.21 -13.91 20.56
N PHE A 346 -26.00 -13.51 20.15
CA PHE A 346 -24.98 -14.33 19.50
C PHE A 346 -23.61 -13.66 19.67
N ILE A 347 -22.53 -14.44 19.66
CA ILE A 347 -21.16 -13.92 19.69
C ILE A 347 -20.80 -13.40 18.30
N GLN A 348 -20.44 -12.12 18.22
CA GLN A 348 -20.05 -11.48 16.96
C GLN A 348 -18.56 -11.74 16.72
N GLN A 349 -18.21 -12.51 15.68
CA GLN A 349 -16.82 -12.85 15.35
C GLN A 349 -15.96 -11.65 14.95
N PRO A 350 -14.62 -11.68 15.06
CA PRO A 350 -13.76 -10.59 14.57
C PRO A 350 -13.86 -10.43 13.03
N VAL A 351 -13.57 -9.22 12.52
CA VAL A 351 -13.56 -8.93 11.06
C VAL A 351 -12.15 -8.59 10.64
N ILE A 352 -11.24 -9.57 10.67
CA ILE A 352 -9.82 -9.37 10.32
C ILE A 352 -9.32 -10.51 9.44
N LEU A 353 -9.47 -11.74 9.93
CA LEU A 353 -9.18 -12.97 9.20
C LEU A 353 -10.48 -13.76 9.14
N ALA A 354 -10.97 -13.97 7.93
CA ALA A 354 -12.20 -14.70 7.73
C ALA A 354 -12.08 -16.10 8.38
N GLY A 355 -13.10 -16.52 9.12
CA GLY A 355 -13.18 -17.84 9.74
C GLY A 355 -12.41 -18.01 11.04
N GLU A 356 -11.69 -16.98 11.47
CA GLU A 356 -11.05 -16.99 12.77
C GLU A 356 -12.01 -16.47 13.85
N GLU A 357 -12.00 -17.15 14.99
CA GLU A 357 -12.82 -16.81 16.15
C GLU A 357 -12.03 -15.95 17.15
N TRP A 358 -12.71 -15.50 18.20
CA TRP A 358 -12.04 -14.88 19.35
C TRP A 358 -11.16 -15.88 20.08
N CYS A 359 -9.96 -15.44 20.42
CA CYS A 359 -9.07 -16.10 21.35
C CYS A 359 -9.47 -15.71 22.77
N TYR A 360 -10.25 -16.56 23.42
CA TYR A 360 -10.75 -16.33 24.76
C TYR A 360 -10.17 -17.35 25.75
N GLU A 361 -9.75 -16.85 26.90
CA GLU A 361 -9.29 -17.65 28.02
C GLU A 361 -9.83 -17.05 29.31
N SER A 362 -10.25 -17.89 30.25
CA SER A 362 -10.73 -17.44 31.54
C SER A 362 -10.27 -18.34 32.67
N GLY A 363 -10.31 -17.77 33.88
CA GLY A 363 -10.28 -18.51 35.13
C GLY A 363 -11.32 -17.96 36.09
N GLY A 364 -11.30 -18.42 37.34
CA GLY A 364 -12.32 -18.05 38.33
C GLY A 364 -12.53 -16.54 38.47
N ASN A 365 -11.44 -15.76 38.45
CA ASN A 365 -11.47 -14.30 38.64
C ASN A 365 -10.78 -13.51 37.51
N TYR A 366 -10.45 -14.13 36.38
CA TYR A 366 -9.79 -13.44 35.26
C TYR A 366 -10.32 -13.84 33.89
N TYR A 367 -10.11 -12.99 32.88
CA TYR A 367 -10.23 -13.35 31.47
C TYR A 367 -9.23 -12.61 30.59
N ARG A 368 -8.95 -13.18 29.41
CA ARG A 368 -8.26 -12.55 28.28
C ARG A 368 -9.10 -12.70 27.02
N LEU A 369 -9.28 -11.62 26.27
CA LEU A 369 -9.97 -11.60 24.99
C LEU A 369 -9.04 -11.03 23.92
N ALA A 370 -8.61 -11.88 22.99
CA ALA A 370 -7.72 -11.55 21.89
C ALA A 370 -8.31 -11.99 20.54
N ALA A 371 -7.73 -11.54 19.44
CA ALA A 371 -7.97 -12.10 18.12
C ALA A 371 -6.71 -12.00 17.24
N PHE A 372 -6.65 -12.80 16.18
CA PHE A 372 -5.61 -12.61 15.16
C PHE A 372 -5.77 -11.26 14.48
N TYR A 373 -4.65 -10.60 14.26
CA TYR A 373 -4.55 -9.22 13.80
C TYR A 373 -3.62 -9.13 12.59
N ARG A 374 -3.99 -8.29 11.63
CA ARG A 374 -3.12 -7.77 10.57
C ARG A 374 -3.55 -6.33 10.29
N GLU A 375 -2.64 -5.46 9.89
CA GLU A 375 -2.94 -4.06 9.60
C GLU A 375 -3.58 -3.87 8.21
N PHE A 376 -3.11 -4.65 7.24
CA PHE A 376 -3.66 -4.73 5.88
C PHE A 376 -3.45 -6.14 5.33
N PHE A 377 -4.04 -6.46 4.17
CA PHE A 377 -4.11 -7.84 3.71
C PHE A 377 -2.75 -8.54 3.53
N SER A 378 -1.71 -7.78 3.19
CA SER A 378 -0.32 -8.23 3.04
C SER A 378 0.56 -8.04 4.30
N ALA A 379 0.02 -7.47 5.38
CA ALA A 379 0.76 -7.32 6.62
C ALA A 379 0.91 -8.69 7.34
N PRO A 380 2.01 -8.92 8.06
CA PRO A 380 2.18 -10.11 8.88
C PRO A 380 1.04 -10.28 9.89
N VAL A 381 0.62 -11.54 10.09
CA VAL A 381 -0.37 -11.87 11.11
C VAL A 381 0.30 -11.83 12.49
N SER A 382 -0.36 -11.20 13.46
CA SER A 382 -0.02 -11.16 14.88
C SER A 382 -1.23 -11.53 15.75
N LEU A 383 -1.05 -11.67 17.06
CA LEU A 383 -2.15 -11.82 18.01
C LEU A 383 -2.29 -10.49 18.76
N ARG A 384 -3.51 -9.91 18.81
CA ARG A 384 -3.78 -8.66 19.52
C ARG A 384 -4.74 -8.93 20.67
N LEU A 385 -4.30 -8.59 21.89
CA LEU A 385 -5.15 -8.57 23.08
C LEU A 385 -6.03 -7.32 23.03
N TYR A 386 -7.35 -7.50 23.11
CA TYR A 386 -8.33 -6.41 23.08
C TYR A 386 -8.76 -6.01 24.49
N GLU A 387 -8.96 -6.98 25.36
CA GLU A 387 -9.41 -6.73 26.74
C GLU A 387 -8.94 -7.85 27.68
N SER A 388 -8.73 -7.50 28.94
CA SER A 388 -8.47 -8.47 30.00
C SER A 388 -8.88 -7.93 31.36
N ALA A 389 -9.29 -8.80 32.28
CA ALA A 389 -9.58 -8.43 33.66
C ALA A 389 -9.07 -9.51 34.62
N GLY A 390 -8.80 -9.12 35.87
CA GLY A 390 -8.42 -10.03 36.95
C GLY A 390 -6.92 -10.33 37.04
N GLU A 391 -6.58 -11.35 37.84
CA GLU A 391 -5.20 -11.86 37.97
C GLU A 391 -4.88 -12.77 36.78
N VAL A 392 -4.53 -12.13 35.65
CA VAL A 392 -4.18 -12.82 34.41
C VAL A 392 -2.89 -13.64 34.59
N PRO A 393 -2.88 -14.93 34.26
CA PRO A 393 -1.66 -15.75 34.36
C PRO A 393 -0.63 -15.31 33.31
N SER A 394 0.65 -15.41 33.67
CA SER A 394 1.77 -15.11 32.76
C SER A 394 2.00 -16.18 31.68
N SER A 395 1.20 -17.25 31.66
CA SER A 395 1.30 -18.26 30.61
C SER A 395 0.84 -17.70 29.26
N PRO A 396 1.44 -18.12 28.13
CA PRO A 396 1.00 -17.73 26.80
C PRO A 396 -0.46 -18.12 26.58
N MET A 397 -1.20 -17.33 25.79
CA MET A 397 -2.58 -17.70 25.44
C MET A 397 -2.58 -18.95 24.56
N PRO A 398 -3.61 -19.83 24.66
CA PRO A 398 -3.71 -21.01 23.78
C PRO A 398 -3.60 -20.70 22.28
N CYS A 399 -4.00 -19.50 21.86
CA CYS A 399 -3.90 -19.07 20.46
C CYS A 399 -2.49 -18.71 20.00
N GLU A 400 -1.53 -18.46 20.89
CA GLU A 400 -0.16 -18.15 20.50
C GLU A 400 0.50 -19.35 19.79
N GLU A 401 0.16 -20.58 20.19
CA GLU A 401 0.61 -21.80 19.49
C GLU A 401 0.11 -21.81 18.03
N ARG A 402 -1.11 -21.34 17.79
CA ARG A 402 -1.72 -21.28 16.46
C ARG A 402 -1.23 -20.10 15.62
N LEU A 403 -0.61 -19.08 16.23
CA LEU A 403 -0.06 -17.94 15.50
C LEU A 403 1.01 -18.35 14.48
N ALA A 404 1.85 -19.34 14.81
CA ALA A 404 2.86 -19.84 13.89
C ALA A 404 2.24 -20.48 12.62
N GLU A 405 1.17 -21.26 12.79
CA GLU A 405 0.39 -21.81 11.67
C GLU A 405 -0.20 -20.70 10.80
N MET A 406 -0.78 -19.68 11.43
CA MET A 406 -1.39 -18.54 10.74
C MET A 406 -0.37 -17.72 9.95
N LYS A 407 0.81 -17.47 10.52
CA LYS A 407 1.91 -16.83 9.78
C LYS A 407 2.28 -17.64 8.55
N GLY A 408 2.41 -18.97 8.66
CA GLY A 408 2.70 -19.83 7.50
C GLY A 408 1.60 -19.83 6.42
N LYS A 409 0.33 -19.71 6.82
CA LYS A 409 -0.82 -19.70 5.89
C LYS A 409 -0.97 -18.40 5.10
N TYR A 410 -0.74 -17.26 5.75
CA TYR A 410 -1.00 -15.93 5.17
C TYR A 410 0.26 -15.22 4.66
N TYR A 411 1.45 -15.72 4.99
CA TYR A 411 2.72 -15.14 4.55
C TYR A 411 3.39 -16.05 3.51
N SER A 412 3.04 -15.87 2.24
CA SER A 412 3.92 -16.30 1.13
C SER A 412 4.81 -15.11 0.77
N PRO A 413 6.15 -15.22 0.87
CA PRO A 413 7.03 -14.14 0.44
C PRO A 413 6.71 -13.77 -1.01
N MET A 414 6.37 -12.50 -1.26
CA MET A 414 6.11 -11.98 -2.60
C MET A 414 7.34 -12.25 -3.48
N GLU A 415 7.21 -13.13 -4.47
CA GLU A 415 8.34 -13.66 -5.25
C GLU A 415 8.98 -12.67 -6.25
N ASP A 416 8.46 -11.45 -6.45
CA ASP A 416 9.09 -10.47 -7.36
C ASP A 416 8.94 -9.00 -6.93
N PRO A 417 9.98 -8.41 -6.30
CA PRO A 417 10.06 -6.99 -5.98
C PRO A 417 9.98 -6.07 -7.21
N ASN A 418 10.32 -6.54 -8.41
CA ASN A 418 10.31 -5.70 -9.61
C ASN A 418 8.91 -5.36 -10.12
N ALA A 419 7.90 -6.14 -9.74
CA ALA A 419 6.51 -5.90 -10.13
C ALA A 419 5.88 -4.66 -9.45
N MET A 420 6.56 -4.07 -8.45
CA MET A 420 6.08 -2.90 -7.69
C MET A 420 6.68 -1.56 -8.12
N ARG A 421 7.43 -1.48 -9.24
CA ARG A 421 7.91 -0.18 -9.71
C ARG A 421 6.71 0.73 -10.04
N PRO A 422 6.51 1.86 -9.32
CA PRO A 422 5.38 2.73 -9.57
C PRO A 422 5.46 3.26 -11.02
N PRO A 423 4.32 3.38 -11.72
CA PRO A 423 4.30 4.00 -13.05
C PRO A 423 4.86 5.42 -12.95
N ILE A 424 5.61 5.84 -13.99
CA ILE A 424 6.11 7.21 -14.13
C ILE A 424 4.91 8.18 -13.98
N PRO A 425 4.91 9.07 -12.99
CA PRO A 425 3.81 9.96 -12.70
C PRO A 425 3.49 10.88 -13.85
N THR A 426 2.23 11.31 -13.86
CA THR A 426 1.79 12.39 -14.72
C THR A 426 2.39 13.69 -14.17
N PRO A 427 2.94 14.58 -15.03
CA PRO A 427 3.50 15.86 -14.59
C PRO A 427 2.53 16.59 -13.68
N LEU A 428 3.00 16.95 -12.49
CA LEU A 428 2.22 17.70 -11.52
C LEU A 428 1.95 19.12 -12.05
N PRO A 429 0.77 19.71 -11.76
CA PRO A 429 0.48 21.07 -12.17
C PRO A 429 1.50 22.04 -11.57
N GLU A 430 1.79 23.11 -12.31
CA GLU A 430 2.73 24.14 -11.92
C GLU A 430 2.29 24.79 -10.60
N ILE A 431 3.20 24.86 -9.63
CA ILE A 431 2.95 25.52 -8.35
C ILE A 431 2.90 27.03 -8.59
N ASP A 432 2.08 27.77 -7.84
CA ASP A 432 2.17 29.22 -7.72
C ASP A 432 2.97 29.53 -6.44
N VAL A 433 4.14 30.14 -6.60
CA VAL A 433 5.06 30.51 -5.51
C VAL A 433 5.28 31.99 -5.70
N GLU A 434 4.91 32.81 -4.72
CA GLU A 434 4.95 34.27 -4.81
C GLU A 434 6.38 34.83 -4.95
N MET A 435 7.41 33.98 -4.80
CA MET A 435 8.82 34.31 -4.88
C MET A 435 9.42 34.13 -6.29
N PRO A 436 10.38 34.97 -6.71
CA PRO A 436 11.17 34.73 -7.91
C PRO A 436 11.86 33.36 -7.87
N ARG A 437 11.68 32.58 -8.94
CA ARG A 437 12.28 31.25 -9.09
C ARG A 437 13.59 31.34 -9.85
N THR A 438 14.60 30.64 -9.36
CA THR A 438 15.84 30.42 -10.10
C THR A 438 15.81 29.03 -10.71
N GLU A 439 15.82 28.91 -12.03
CA GLU A 439 15.90 27.59 -12.67
C GLU A 439 17.31 27.01 -12.52
N VAL A 440 17.40 25.77 -12.08
CA VAL A 440 18.64 25.02 -11.96
C VAL A 440 18.58 23.85 -12.95
N GLN A 441 19.47 23.89 -13.93
CA GLN A 441 19.64 22.82 -14.89
C GLN A 441 20.36 21.64 -14.24
N PRO A 442 20.02 20.39 -14.59
CA PRO A 442 20.77 19.25 -14.10
C PRO A 442 22.20 19.33 -14.62
N LEU A 443 23.18 19.06 -13.76
CA LEU A 443 24.56 18.86 -14.19
C LEU A 443 24.69 17.61 -15.07
N LEU A 444 23.80 16.63 -14.86
CA LEU A 444 23.70 15.40 -15.65
C LEU A 444 22.23 15.05 -15.87
N ASP A 445 21.78 15.13 -17.12
CA ASP A 445 20.39 14.87 -17.53
C ASP A 445 20.16 13.38 -17.85
N GLY A 446 19.01 12.85 -17.45
CA GLY A 446 18.49 11.51 -17.82
C GLY A 446 19.35 10.30 -17.42
N ALA A 447 20.47 10.49 -16.73
CA ALA A 447 21.30 9.40 -16.24
C ALA A 447 20.75 8.86 -14.92
N SER A 448 20.72 7.54 -14.75
CA SER A 448 20.57 6.91 -13.43
C SER A 448 21.81 7.24 -12.59
N ALA A 449 21.77 8.40 -11.93
CA ALA A 449 22.81 8.87 -11.04
C ALA A 449 22.59 8.26 -9.66
N PHE A 450 23.65 7.70 -9.09
CA PHE A 450 23.69 7.22 -7.72
C PHE A 450 24.39 8.27 -6.87
N ALA A 451 23.66 8.85 -5.92
CA ALA A 451 24.24 9.77 -4.95
C ALA A 451 25.30 9.06 -4.10
N GLY A 452 26.41 9.74 -3.85
CA GLY A 452 27.39 9.35 -2.84
C GLY A 452 27.35 10.32 -1.66
N SER A 453 28.52 10.79 -1.22
CA SER A 453 28.67 11.67 -0.06
C SER A 453 29.76 12.71 -0.29
N TRP A 454 29.75 13.75 0.52
CA TRP A 454 30.82 14.73 0.57
C TRP A 454 32.10 14.14 1.16
N SER A 455 33.25 14.60 0.66
CA SER A 455 34.54 14.35 1.25
C SER A 455 34.61 14.94 2.66
N PRO A 456 35.47 14.42 3.55
CA PRO A 456 35.57 14.90 4.93
C PRO A 456 35.89 16.40 5.04
N ASP A 457 36.58 16.96 4.04
CA ASP A 457 36.90 18.40 3.96
C ASP A 457 35.83 19.23 3.22
N GLY A 458 34.76 18.59 2.73
CA GLY A 458 33.68 19.20 1.97
C GLY A 458 34.04 19.68 0.57
N LEU A 459 35.28 19.44 0.09
CA LEU A 459 35.73 19.95 -1.20
C LEU A 459 35.14 19.19 -2.40
N TYR A 460 34.77 17.93 -2.23
CA TYR A 460 34.28 17.08 -3.32
C TYR A 460 33.06 16.26 -2.92
N PHE A 461 32.07 16.16 -3.81
CA PHE A 461 30.97 15.21 -3.68
C PHE A 461 31.15 14.08 -4.68
N VAL A 462 31.17 12.82 -4.21
CA VAL A 462 31.26 11.65 -5.10
C VAL A 462 29.87 11.21 -5.54
N PHE A 463 29.74 10.82 -6.80
CA PHE A 463 28.53 10.18 -7.31
C PHE A 463 28.85 9.25 -8.48
N GLY A 464 27.92 8.35 -8.79
CA GLY A 464 28.07 7.35 -9.85
C GLY A 464 27.05 7.59 -10.96
N THR A 465 27.39 7.24 -12.20
CA THR A 465 26.40 7.13 -13.29
C THR A 465 26.35 5.71 -13.81
N GLN A 466 25.13 5.20 -14.04
CA GLN A 466 24.93 3.86 -14.58
C GLN A 466 24.76 3.89 -16.11
N GLY A 467 25.66 3.22 -16.83
CA GLY A 467 25.51 2.88 -18.25
C GLY A 467 25.58 1.36 -18.45
N ALA A 468 26.34 0.92 -19.46
CA ALA A 468 26.76 -0.48 -19.55
C ALA A 468 27.68 -0.87 -18.37
N ASN A 469 28.46 0.10 -17.90
CA ASN A 469 29.36 0.06 -16.76
C ASN A 469 29.02 1.23 -15.82
N THR A 470 29.43 1.13 -14.56
CA THR A 470 29.34 2.24 -13.60
C THR A 470 30.56 3.15 -13.77
N THR A 471 30.33 4.46 -13.85
CA THR A 471 31.38 5.47 -13.90
C THR A 471 31.32 6.34 -12.64
N ILE A 472 32.46 6.58 -12.00
CA ILE A 472 32.57 7.41 -10.79
C ILE A 472 32.97 8.82 -11.18
N HIS A 473 32.30 9.79 -10.57
CA HIS A 473 32.49 11.21 -10.79
C HIS A 473 32.69 11.94 -9.46
N PHE A 474 33.37 13.07 -9.53
CA PHE A 474 33.55 13.98 -8.40
C PHE A 474 33.09 15.38 -8.80
N LEU A 475 32.22 15.96 -8.00
CA LEU A 475 31.77 17.35 -8.12
C LEU A 475 32.59 18.20 -7.15
N ASN A 476 33.30 19.20 -7.65
CA ASN A 476 34.02 20.15 -6.81
C ASN A 476 33.03 21.14 -6.16
N GLY A 477 32.92 21.13 -4.83
CA GLY A 477 31.98 21.94 -4.06
C GLY A 477 32.27 23.44 -4.07
N ASN A 478 33.44 23.88 -4.56
CA ASN A 478 33.73 25.31 -4.70
C ASN A 478 33.38 25.84 -6.10
N THR A 479 33.52 25.02 -7.14
CA THR A 479 33.42 25.47 -8.52
C THR A 479 32.19 24.93 -9.25
N GLY A 480 31.54 23.89 -8.72
CA GLY A 480 30.48 23.16 -9.41
C GLY A 480 30.98 22.33 -10.60
N VAL A 481 32.29 22.21 -10.79
CA VAL A 481 32.88 21.46 -11.92
C VAL A 481 32.90 19.97 -11.60
N ILE A 482 32.41 19.16 -12.55
CA ILE A 482 32.49 17.69 -12.49
C ILE A 482 33.78 17.21 -13.17
N CYS A 483 34.46 16.27 -12.54
CA CYS A 483 35.52 15.48 -13.14
C CYS A 483 35.18 13.98 -13.04
N THR A 484 35.67 13.19 -13.99
CA THR A 484 35.33 11.77 -14.14
C THR A 484 36.56 10.91 -13.89
N ALA A 485 36.42 9.85 -13.09
CA ALA A 485 37.47 8.85 -12.96
C ALA A 485 37.59 8.07 -14.29
N GLU A 486 38.82 7.86 -14.79
CA GLU A 486 39.03 7.17 -16.08
C GLU A 486 38.63 5.69 -16.07
N SER A 487 38.44 5.09 -14.88
CA SER A 487 38.09 3.67 -14.74
C SER A 487 36.60 3.43 -14.93
N GLN A 488 36.27 2.38 -15.67
CA GLN A 488 34.92 1.84 -15.77
C GLN A 488 34.79 0.62 -14.86
N PHE A 489 33.71 0.57 -14.10
CA PHE A 489 33.46 -0.47 -13.10
C PHE A 489 32.28 -1.33 -13.51
N SER A 490 32.23 -2.56 -13.00
CA SER A 490 31.06 -3.42 -13.19
C SER A 490 29.78 -2.73 -12.73
N ARG A 491 28.69 -3.03 -13.44
CA ARG A 491 27.37 -2.49 -13.13
C ARG A 491 26.97 -2.85 -11.68
N MET A 492 26.39 -1.90 -10.98
CA MET A 492 25.92 -2.01 -9.59
C MET A 492 24.63 -1.23 -9.39
N ASP A 493 23.86 -1.59 -8.37
CA ASP A 493 22.54 -1.00 -8.08
C ASP A 493 22.61 0.30 -7.26
N GLY A 494 23.81 0.65 -6.76
CA GLY A 494 24.08 1.91 -6.07
C GLY A 494 25.54 2.02 -5.66
N LEU A 495 25.95 3.20 -5.17
CA LEU A 495 27.29 3.38 -4.60
C LEU A 495 27.37 2.93 -3.14
N ARG A 496 26.24 2.85 -2.45
CA ARG A 496 26.17 2.38 -1.06
C ARG A 496 26.93 1.05 -0.95
N GLU A 497 27.78 0.94 0.07
CA GLU A 497 28.60 -0.26 0.36
C GLU A 497 29.71 -0.58 -0.67
N HIS A 498 29.95 0.31 -1.66
CA HIS A 498 31.00 0.13 -2.66
C HIS A 498 32.10 1.19 -2.59
N TYR A 499 31.96 2.21 -1.73
CA TYR A 499 33.00 3.21 -1.54
C TYR A 499 33.10 3.68 -0.08
N ALA A 500 34.27 4.24 0.26
CA ALA A 500 34.48 5.03 1.47
C ALA A 500 35.50 6.14 1.19
N TRP A 501 35.22 7.34 1.70
CA TRP A 501 36.21 8.41 1.76
C TRP A 501 37.29 8.04 2.77
N LEU A 502 38.55 8.15 2.38
CA LEU A 502 39.68 7.96 3.29
C LEU A 502 40.00 9.29 4.00
N PRO A 503 40.65 9.27 5.17
CA PRO A 503 41.00 10.49 5.91
C PRO A 503 41.90 11.49 5.16
N ASP A 504 42.58 11.04 4.11
CA ASP A 504 43.43 11.86 3.26
C ASP A 504 42.72 12.45 2.03
N GLY A 505 41.39 12.30 1.94
CA GLY A 505 40.57 12.82 0.85
C GLY A 505 40.57 11.96 -0.42
N ARG A 506 41.19 10.77 -0.40
CA ARG A 506 41.02 9.77 -1.47
C ARG A 506 39.76 8.93 -1.24
N ILE A 507 39.34 8.16 -2.24
CA ILE A 507 38.25 7.19 -2.11
C ILE A 507 38.79 5.79 -2.31
N LEU A 508 38.49 4.88 -1.39
CA LEU A 508 38.57 3.45 -1.69
C LEU A 508 37.26 3.00 -2.34
N PHE A 509 37.34 2.31 -3.47
CA PHE A 509 36.22 1.80 -4.23
C PHE A 509 36.36 0.30 -4.50
N ILE A 510 35.27 -0.45 -4.37
CA ILE A 510 35.18 -1.90 -4.64
C ILE A 510 34.01 -2.17 -5.58
N ASP A 511 34.28 -2.69 -6.77
CA ASP A 511 33.21 -3.08 -7.70
C ASP A 511 32.64 -4.48 -7.41
N THR A 512 31.52 -4.81 -8.07
CA THR A 512 30.83 -6.10 -7.91
C THR A 512 31.59 -7.30 -8.46
N ALA A 513 32.63 -7.09 -9.28
CA ALA A 513 33.56 -8.13 -9.73
C ALA A 513 34.78 -8.26 -8.80
N GLY A 514 34.86 -7.44 -7.76
CA GLY A 514 35.93 -7.37 -6.77
C GLY A 514 37.17 -6.60 -7.21
N GLY A 515 37.04 -5.74 -8.22
CA GLY A 515 38.01 -4.71 -8.52
C GLY A 515 38.10 -3.71 -7.36
N MET A 516 39.25 -3.66 -6.68
CA MET A 516 39.52 -2.75 -5.57
C MET A 516 40.54 -1.70 -5.99
N VAL A 517 40.16 -0.42 -5.92
CA VAL A 517 40.98 0.71 -6.35
C VAL A 517 40.91 1.88 -5.37
N VAL A 518 41.97 2.67 -5.29
CA VAL A 518 41.97 3.98 -4.64
C VAL A 518 41.99 5.06 -5.69
N LEU A 519 41.04 5.98 -5.59
CA LEU A 519 40.81 7.10 -6.50
C LEU A 519 41.14 8.41 -5.80
N THR A 520 41.85 9.30 -6.49
CA THR A 520 42.06 10.68 -6.04
C THR A 520 41.12 11.59 -6.85
N PRO A 521 40.31 12.46 -6.21
CA PRO A 521 39.41 13.35 -6.92
C PRO A 521 40.13 14.16 -8.00
N CYS A 522 39.57 14.16 -9.21
CA CYS A 522 40.09 14.86 -10.40
C CYS A 522 41.55 14.53 -10.80
N ASN A 523 42.04 13.34 -10.44
CA ASN A 523 43.30 12.79 -10.93
C ASN A 523 43.00 11.53 -11.77
N SER A 524 43.71 11.36 -12.89
CA SER A 524 43.61 10.16 -13.74
C SER A 524 44.39 8.97 -13.17
N GLU A 525 45.31 9.20 -12.23
CA GLU A 525 46.05 8.13 -11.57
C GLU A 525 45.14 7.29 -10.67
N VAL A 526 45.14 5.97 -10.91
CA VAL A 526 44.37 4.99 -10.15
C VAL A 526 45.31 3.99 -9.50
N GLU A 527 45.29 3.91 -8.17
CA GLU A 527 46.04 2.91 -7.41
C GLU A 527 45.20 1.62 -7.33
N ARG A 528 45.65 0.56 -8.00
CA ARG A 528 44.94 -0.73 -8.01
C ARG A 528 45.40 -1.61 -6.86
N LEU A 529 44.46 -2.01 -6.01
CA LEU A 529 44.70 -2.86 -4.84
C LEU A 529 44.24 -4.31 -5.03
N THR A 530 43.51 -4.64 -6.11
CA THR A 530 42.94 -5.99 -6.34
C THR A 530 43.95 -7.12 -6.13
N ASN A 531 45.17 -6.98 -6.65
CA ASN A 531 46.20 -8.03 -6.59
C ASN A 531 47.05 -7.98 -5.30
N ARG A 532 46.77 -7.05 -4.38
CA ARG A 532 47.50 -6.92 -3.10
C ARG A 532 47.04 -7.96 -2.09
N PHE A 533 45.80 -8.44 -2.22
CA PHE A 533 45.18 -9.39 -1.30
C PHE A 533 45.02 -10.76 -1.96
N ASN A 534 45.03 -11.81 -1.16
CA ASN A 534 44.81 -13.19 -1.61
C ASN A 534 43.32 -13.59 -1.66
N VAL A 535 42.43 -12.63 -1.39
CA VAL A 535 40.97 -12.78 -1.40
C VAL A 535 40.37 -11.67 -2.26
N THR A 536 39.21 -11.96 -2.84
CA THR A 536 38.41 -10.98 -3.58
C THR A 536 37.40 -10.35 -2.62
N PHE A 537 37.49 -9.03 -2.46
CA PHE A 537 36.48 -8.27 -1.72
C PHE A 537 35.37 -7.85 -2.65
N THR A 538 34.12 -7.94 -2.20
CA THR A 538 32.94 -7.60 -3.00
C THR A 538 32.22 -6.36 -2.47
N GLN A 539 32.53 -5.95 -1.24
CA GLN A 539 31.78 -4.91 -0.55
C GLN A 539 32.63 -4.25 0.56
N ILE A 540 32.41 -2.95 0.77
CA ILE A 540 32.76 -2.20 1.97
C ILE A 540 31.53 -2.21 2.87
N GLY A 541 31.60 -2.94 3.97
CA GLY A 541 30.50 -3.03 4.92
C GLY A 541 30.29 -1.70 5.64
N ALA A 542 31.23 -1.33 6.51
CA ALA A 542 31.15 -0.13 7.33
C ALA A 542 32.45 0.66 7.31
N TYR A 543 32.36 1.95 7.60
CA TYR A 543 33.50 2.86 7.70
C TYR A 543 33.45 3.67 9.00
N ALA A 544 34.56 3.71 9.72
CA ALA A 544 34.78 4.58 10.87
C ALA A 544 35.64 5.78 10.42
N PRO A 545 35.05 6.97 10.20
CA PRO A 545 35.78 8.14 9.72
C PRO A 545 36.86 8.64 10.68
N GLU A 546 36.66 8.47 11.99
CA GLU A 546 37.57 8.98 13.04
C GLU A 546 38.90 8.23 13.02
N SER A 547 38.84 6.90 12.89
CA SER A 547 40.03 6.06 12.85
C SER A 547 40.55 5.80 11.44
N GLY A 548 39.71 5.97 10.42
CA GLY A 548 40.00 5.53 9.05
C GLY A 548 39.93 4.01 8.89
N ARG A 549 39.10 3.32 9.68
CA ARG A 549 39.00 1.85 9.60
C ARG A 549 37.78 1.44 8.81
N LEU A 550 37.92 0.39 8.02
CA LEU A 550 36.85 -0.14 7.19
C LEU A 550 36.62 -1.60 7.49
N LEU A 551 35.36 -2.02 7.47
CA LEU A 551 34.96 -3.41 7.38
C LEU A 551 34.86 -3.78 5.89
N LEU A 552 35.63 -4.74 5.43
CA LEU A 552 35.54 -5.31 4.10
C LEU A 552 34.89 -6.70 4.17
N ARG A 553 34.15 -7.07 3.12
CA ARG A 553 33.51 -8.38 2.99
C ARG A 553 34.03 -9.10 1.75
N SER A 554 34.35 -10.39 1.92
CA SER A 554 34.53 -11.35 0.83
C SER A 554 33.41 -12.39 0.87
N ASP A 555 33.45 -13.38 -0.02
CA ASP A 555 32.45 -14.46 -0.05
C ASP A 555 32.51 -15.37 1.20
N SER A 556 33.63 -15.36 1.94
CA SER A 556 33.88 -16.32 3.03
C SER A 556 34.23 -15.71 4.37
N ALA A 557 34.60 -14.42 4.41
CA ALA A 557 35.05 -13.79 5.64
C ALA A 557 34.86 -12.27 5.64
N TYR A 558 34.91 -11.70 6.85
CA TYR A 558 35.08 -10.27 7.07
C TYR A 558 36.52 -9.90 7.38
N TRP A 559 36.88 -8.66 7.03
CA TRP A 559 38.23 -8.13 7.21
C TRP A 559 38.16 -6.70 7.71
N VAL A 560 39.11 -6.30 8.55
CA VAL A 560 39.31 -4.89 8.90
C VAL A 560 40.46 -4.34 8.08
N LEU A 561 40.23 -3.25 7.35
CA LEU A 561 41.27 -2.50 6.63
C LEU A 561 41.58 -1.19 7.37
N ASP A 562 42.87 -0.94 7.59
CA ASP A 562 43.37 0.36 8.02
C ASP A 562 43.60 1.25 6.77
N SER A 563 42.88 2.36 6.65
CA SER A 563 42.97 3.23 5.46
C SER A 563 44.32 3.91 5.29
N ARG A 564 45.12 4.04 6.36
CA ARG A 564 46.41 4.75 6.32
C ARG A 564 47.50 3.84 5.78
N THR A 565 47.49 2.56 6.16
CA THR A 565 48.47 1.56 5.69
C THR A 565 47.97 0.76 4.49
N LEU A 566 46.65 0.76 4.26
CA LEU A 566 45.94 -0.09 3.30
C LEU A 566 46.22 -1.58 3.51
N GLU A 567 46.46 -1.97 4.77
CA GLU A 567 46.59 -3.36 5.18
C GLU A 567 45.23 -3.89 5.68
N ALA A 568 44.87 -5.10 5.27
CA ALA A 568 43.66 -5.78 5.70
C ALA A 568 44.00 -6.95 6.65
N ARG A 569 43.22 -7.10 7.71
CA ARG A 569 43.34 -8.19 8.70
C ARG A 569 42.05 -8.99 8.73
N LEU A 570 42.17 -10.31 8.70
CA LEU A 570 41.04 -11.24 8.76
C LEU A 570 40.39 -11.15 10.14
N ILE A 571 39.06 -11.10 10.19
CA ILE A 571 38.30 -11.34 11.41
C ILE A 571 38.07 -12.86 11.49
N PRO A 572 38.76 -13.58 12.39
CA PRO A 572 38.60 -15.03 12.47
C PRO A 572 37.18 -15.37 12.95
N GLU A 573 36.69 -16.55 12.56
CA GLU A 573 35.45 -17.16 13.06
C GLU A 573 34.14 -16.48 12.63
N VAL A 574 34.17 -15.26 12.08
CA VAL A 574 32.99 -14.55 11.58
C VAL A 574 32.91 -14.66 10.05
N ALA A 575 32.07 -15.58 9.58
CA ALA A 575 31.77 -15.73 8.15
C ALA A 575 30.51 -14.90 7.79
N PRO A 576 30.47 -14.24 6.63
CA PRO A 576 29.24 -13.64 6.11
C PRO A 576 28.14 -14.69 5.98
N ASN A 577 26.88 -14.26 6.04
CA ASN A 577 25.78 -15.15 5.76
C ASN A 577 25.90 -15.67 4.30
N PRO A 578 25.68 -16.98 4.06
CA PRO A 578 25.84 -17.58 2.74
C PRO A 578 24.57 -17.48 1.87
N TYR A 579 23.55 -16.73 2.31
CA TYR A 579 22.24 -16.73 1.68
C TYR A 579 22.07 -15.51 0.78
N GLU A 580 21.77 -15.75 -0.49
CA GLU A 580 21.42 -14.67 -1.42
C GLU A 580 20.22 -13.88 -0.87
N PHE A 581 20.26 -12.55 -1.00
CA PHE A 581 19.24 -11.62 -0.50
C PHE A 581 19.05 -11.58 1.02
N HIS A 582 20.03 -12.06 1.80
CA HIS A 582 20.04 -11.87 3.25
C HIS A 582 21.17 -10.92 3.68
N TRP A 583 20.87 -10.03 4.61
CA TRP A 583 21.78 -8.94 5.00
C TRP A 583 22.27 -9.09 6.43
N ASP A 584 23.59 -9.22 6.58
CA ASP A 584 24.24 -8.96 7.86
C ASP A 584 24.26 -7.45 8.10
N ARG A 585 24.29 -7.05 9.37
CA ARG A 585 24.36 -5.64 9.78
C ARG A 585 25.65 -5.42 10.55
N TYR A 586 26.16 -4.21 10.50
CA TYR A 586 27.41 -3.87 11.16
C TYR A 586 27.41 -2.39 11.51
N VAL A 587 28.12 -2.03 12.57
CA VAL A 587 28.30 -0.63 12.97
C VAL A 587 29.62 -0.47 13.71
N TRP A 588 30.38 0.57 13.36
CA TRP A 588 31.54 0.96 14.13
C TRP A 588 31.08 1.72 15.38
N LEU A 589 31.63 1.37 16.54
CA LEU A 589 31.43 2.17 17.74
C LEU A 589 32.21 3.50 17.61
N PRO A 590 31.77 4.58 18.28
CA PRO A 590 32.39 5.89 18.19
C PRO A 590 33.90 5.83 18.43
N GLY A 591 34.66 6.55 17.59
CA GLY A 591 36.12 6.51 17.59
C GLY A 591 36.74 5.35 16.78
N GLY A 592 35.92 4.38 16.34
CA GLY A 592 36.34 3.34 15.40
C GLY A 592 37.27 2.27 15.98
N GLU A 593 37.43 2.18 17.29
CA GLU A 593 38.28 1.16 17.93
C GLU A 593 37.59 -0.21 18.03
N ARG A 594 36.26 -0.24 17.96
CA ARG A 594 35.47 -1.47 18.04
C ARG A 594 34.39 -1.48 16.97
N LEU A 595 34.09 -2.67 16.48
CA LEU A 595 33.07 -2.94 15.47
C LEU A 595 32.08 -3.96 16.02
N VAL A 596 30.79 -3.74 15.77
CA VAL A 596 29.77 -4.76 16.02
C VAL A 596 29.28 -5.32 14.69
N ILE A 597 29.20 -6.65 14.57
CA ILE A 597 28.62 -7.35 13.42
C ILE A 597 27.45 -8.19 13.92
N ALA A 598 26.23 -7.94 13.43
CA ALA A 598 25.09 -8.82 13.59
C ALA A 598 24.97 -9.71 12.35
N ARG A 599 25.24 -11.00 12.55
CA ARG A 599 25.21 -12.02 11.52
C ARG A 599 23.91 -12.78 11.57
N LEU A 600 23.26 -12.98 10.43
CA LEU A 600 22.08 -13.85 10.36
C LEU A 600 22.52 -15.33 10.26
N ASP A 601 22.02 -16.19 11.14
CA ASP A 601 22.50 -17.57 11.27
C ASP A 601 21.70 -18.60 10.45
N GLY A 602 20.57 -18.19 9.84
CA GLY A 602 19.74 -19.06 9.00
C GLY A 602 18.85 -18.32 8.03
N ARG A 603 18.04 -19.08 7.29
CA ARG A 603 17.04 -18.52 6.35
C ARG A 603 15.77 -18.11 7.09
N GLN A 604 15.00 -17.24 6.46
CA GLN A 604 13.64 -16.90 6.90
C GLN A 604 12.84 -18.15 7.30
N GLY A 605 12.21 -18.11 8.48
CA GLY A 605 11.40 -19.20 9.04
C GLY A 605 12.17 -20.36 9.66
N SER A 606 13.51 -20.30 9.72
CA SER A 606 14.33 -21.35 10.37
C SER A 606 14.47 -21.19 11.88
N ASN A 607 14.07 -20.05 12.46
CA ASN A 607 14.32 -19.66 13.86
C ASN A 607 15.79 -19.75 14.26
N ALA A 608 16.71 -19.72 13.30
CA ALA A 608 18.14 -19.85 13.58
C ALA A 608 18.73 -18.65 14.33
N GLY A 609 18.01 -17.53 14.44
CA GLY A 609 18.45 -16.36 15.18
C GLY A 609 19.51 -15.53 14.45
N SER A 610 20.19 -14.69 15.23
CA SER A 610 21.30 -13.86 14.80
C SER A 610 22.38 -13.82 15.88
N THR A 611 23.64 -13.98 15.48
CA THR A 611 24.77 -13.82 16.40
C THR A 611 25.41 -12.45 16.21
N LEU A 612 25.55 -11.70 17.30
CA LEU A 612 26.23 -10.42 17.37
C LEU A 612 27.66 -10.63 17.85
N TYR A 613 28.62 -10.02 17.17
CA TYR A 613 30.04 -10.09 17.48
C TYR A 613 30.58 -8.70 17.75
N LEU A 614 31.24 -8.49 18.89
CA LEU A 614 32.05 -7.32 19.17
C LEU A 614 33.49 -7.63 18.77
N ILE A 615 34.06 -6.82 17.88
CA ILE A 615 35.37 -7.02 17.26
C ILE A 615 36.32 -5.88 17.67
N ASP A 616 37.57 -6.22 17.94
CA ASP A 616 38.65 -5.24 18.06
C ASP A 616 39.02 -4.70 16.67
N GLY A 617 38.85 -3.40 16.45
CA GLY A 617 39.12 -2.74 15.18
C GLY A 617 40.59 -2.72 14.78
N HIS A 618 41.53 -2.85 15.71
CA HIS A 618 42.96 -2.81 15.37
C HIS A 618 43.49 -4.17 14.92
N ILE A 619 43.11 -5.24 15.61
CA ILE A 619 43.65 -6.59 15.35
C ILE A 619 42.66 -7.54 14.68
N GLY A 620 41.37 -7.19 14.63
CA GLY A 620 40.32 -8.01 14.04
C GLY A 620 39.88 -9.18 14.91
N GLU A 621 40.26 -9.22 16.19
CA GLU A 621 39.88 -10.31 17.11
C GLU A 621 38.44 -10.15 17.61
N VAL A 622 37.72 -11.28 17.74
CA VAL A 622 36.39 -11.31 18.37
C VAL A 622 36.56 -11.15 19.88
N LEU A 623 36.12 -10.02 20.42
CA LEU A 623 36.16 -9.71 21.85
C LEU A 623 35.02 -10.39 22.61
N LYS A 624 33.80 -10.33 22.05
CA LYS A 624 32.58 -10.92 22.62
C LYS A 624 31.66 -11.40 21.51
N SER A 625 30.82 -12.38 21.83
CA SER A 625 29.68 -12.75 20.99
C SER A 625 28.43 -12.96 21.83
N HIS A 626 27.26 -12.74 21.23
CA HIS A 626 25.97 -12.95 21.84
C HIS A 626 24.98 -13.48 20.81
N PHE A 627 24.28 -14.55 21.15
CA PHE A 627 23.26 -15.14 20.29
C PHE A 627 21.88 -14.60 20.64
N MET A 628 21.19 -14.04 19.66
CA MET A 628 19.78 -13.63 19.76
C MET A 628 18.91 -14.66 19.06
N GLU A 629 18.04 -15.31 19.84
CA GLU A 629 17.04 -16.23 19.29
C GLU A 629 15.94 -15.46 18.57
N GLY A 630 15.52 -15.92 17.38
CA GLY A 630 14.46 -15.25 16.64
C GLY A 630 14.35 -15.56 15.15
N ASP A 631 13.20 -15.23 14.56
CA ASP A 631 13.05 -15.11 13.11
C ASP A 631 13.20 -13.64 12.70
N PHE A 632 14.36 -13.32 12.12
CA PHE A 632 14.68 -11.99 11.61
C PHE A 632 14.38 -11.83 10.10
N GLY A 633 13.71 -12.83 9.50
CA GLY A 633 13.35 -12.79 8.09
C GLY A 633 14.58 -12.76 7.17
N GLN A 634 14.73 -11.67 6.41
CA GLN A 634 15.80 -11.49 5.42
C GLN A 634 16.98 -10.63 5.93
N SER A 635 16.90 -10.01 7.10
CA SER A 635 17.96 -9.11 7.60
C SER A 635 18.29 -9.44 9.04
N ALA A 636 19.56 -9.46 9.41
CA ALA A 636 19.97 -9.36 10.81
C ALA A 636 19.39 -8.08 11.46
N PRO A 637 19.28 -8.03 12.81
CA PRO A 637 18.83 -6.86 13.55
C PRO A 637 19.49 -5.57 13.05
N TRP A 638 18.69 -4.52 12.86
CA TRP A 638 19.25 -3.22 12.54
C TRP A 638 19.98 -2.66 13.76
N MET A 639 21.11 -2.00 13.53
CA MET A 639 22.02 -1.52 14.57
C MET A 639 22.44 -0.08 14.33
N GLU A 640 22.53 0.69 15.40
CA GLU A 640 23.15 2.02 15.42
C GLU A 640 24.00 2.16 16.69
N ALA A 641 25.21 2.70 16.54
CA ALA A 641 26.09 2.90 17.68
C ALA A 641 25.70 4.18 18.41
N ILE A 642 25.50 4.07 19.73
CA ILE A 642 25.08 5.20 20.57
C ILE A 642 26.12 5.54 21.65
N SER A 643 27.09 4.66 21.90
CA SER A 643 28.28 4.96 22.70
C SER A 643 29.43 4.00 22.33
N ASP A 644 30.58 4.13 23.02
CA ASP A 644 31.77 3.28 22.82
C ASP A 644 31.60 1.82 23.28
N SER A 645 30.45 1.52 23.89
CA SER A 645 30.12 0.22 24.45
C SER A 645 28.64 -0.16 24.25
N GLU A 646 27.79 0.73 23.76
CA GLU A 646 26.37 0.47 23.56
C GLU A 646 25.94 0.59 22.09
N VAL A 647 25.04 -0.31 21.70
CA VAL A 647 24.41 -0.35 20.38
C VAL A 647 22.89 -0.35 20.56
N LEU A 648 22.22 0.51 19.82
CA LEU A 648 20.77 0.50 19.65
C LEU A 648 20.39 -0.57 18.63
N LEU A 649 19.47 -1.45 19.02
CA LEU A 649 18.99 -2.59 18.26
C LEU A 649 17.51 -2.47 17.95
N PHE A 650 17.15 -2.86 16.73
CA PHE A 650 15.77 -3.06 16.33
C PHE A 650 15.61 -4.53 15.95
N ALA A 651 14.96 -5.27 16.83
CA ALA A 651 14.93 -6.73 16.80
C ALA A 651 13.55 -7.22 17.26
N GLN A 652 12.91 -8.10 16.49
CA GLN A 652 11.69 -8.81 16.90
C GLN A 652 10.49 -7.94 17.34
N GLY A 653 10.39 -6.70 16.84
CA GLY A 653 9.36 -5.77 17.30
C GLY A 653 9.70 -5.09 18.63
N GLU A 654 10.96 -5.13 19.03
CA GLU A 654 11.49 -4.41 20.18
C GLU A 654 12.55 -3.39 19.75
N TRP A 655 12.68 -2.36 20.59
CA TRP A 655 13.70 -1.33 20.47
C TRP A 655 14.59 -1.40 21.72
N LEU A 656 15.81 -1.91 21.56
CA LEU A 656 16.67 -2.34 22.68
C LEU A 656 18.01 -1.59 22.66
N ILE A 657 18.58 -1.32 23.82
CA ILE A 657 20.01 -0.98 23.94
C ILE A 657 20.75 -2.22 24.40
N MET A 658 21.79 -2.59 23.67
CA MET A 658 22.72 -3.66 24.03
C MET A 658 24.02 -3.05 24.55
N ASP A 659 24.37 -3.36 25.80
CA ASP A 659 25.58 -2.87 26.45
C ASP A 659 26.65 -3.96 26.56
N PHE A 660 27.84 -3.66 26.03
CA PHE A 660 29.03 -4.51 26.05
C PHE A 660 30.03 -4.15 27.15
N SER A 661 29.74 -3.19 28.04
CA SER A 661 30.64 -2.69 29.07
C SER A 661 30.97 -3.75 30.13
N ALA A 662 29.99 -4.58 30.52
CA ALA A 662 30.12 -5.65 31.50
C ALA A 662 30.55 -6.98 30.88
N ASP A 663 31.04 -7.93 31.69
CA ASP A 663 31.44 -9.27 31.21
C ASP A 663 30.31 -10.01 30.47
N GLN A 664 29.07 -9.83 30.92
CA GLN A 664 27.86 -10.28 30.24
C GLN A 664 27.21 -9.10 29.52
N VAL A 665 26.75 -9.36 28.30
CA VAL A 665 25.92 -8.40 27.55
C VAL A 665 24.60 -8.20 28.28
N THR A 666 24.19 -6.95 28.44
CA THR A 666 22.89 -6.59 29.02
C THR A 666 22.01 -5.88 27.99
N PHE A 667 20.70 -5.97 28.18
CA PHE A 667 19.71 -5.35 27.32
C PHE A 667 18.82 -4.41 28.14
N THR A 668 18.48 -3.25 27.57
CA THR A 668 17.51 -2.31 28.12
C THR A 668 16.42 -2.08 27.07
N ASN A 669 15.15 -2.27 27.40
CA ASN A 669 14.05 -1.96 26.50
C ASN A 669 13.82 -0.45 26.48
N VAL A 670 14.03 0.19 25.34
CA VAL A 670 13.98 1.65 25.22
C VAL A 670 12.57 2.18 25.49
N LEU A 671 11.53 1.49 25.02
CA LEU A 671 10.16 1.97 25.18
C LEU A 671 9.69 1.80 26.63
N GLU A 672 9.91 0.62 27.21
CA GLU A 672 9.48 0.31 28.58
C GLU A 672 10.39 0.96 29.63
N ASP A 673 11.70 0.67 29.60
CA ASP A 673 12.62 1.04 30.69
C ASP A 673 13.05 2.51 30.63
N ILE A 674 13.23 3.06 29.42
CA ILE A 674 13.63 4.46 29.24
C ILE A 674 12.39 5.34 29.17
N PHE A 675 11.48 5.13 28.21
CA PHE A 675 10.34 6.02 28.04
C PHE A 675 9.17 5.75 29.00
N GLY A 676 9.08 4.58 29.63
CA GLY A 676 7.94 4.22 30.47
C GLY A 676 6.65 4.00 29.65
N LEU A 677 6.79 3.53 28.41
CA LEU A 677 5.71 3.35 27.45
C LEU A 677 5.43 1.85 27.27
N ASP A 678 4.20 1.45 27.57
CA ASP A 678 3.66 0.13 27.26
C ASP A 678 2.96 0.19 25.90
N ILE A 679 3.76 0.11 24.83
CA ILE A 679 3.31 0.18 23.43
C ILE A 679 4.06 -0.85 22.59
N LYS A 680 3.49 -1.22 21.45
CA LYS A 680 4.07 -2.23 20.56
C LYS A 680 4.87 -1.58 19.44
N PHE A 681 6.12 -1.99 19.24
CA PHE A 681 6.94 -1.57 18.11
C PHE A 681 6.88 -2.60 16.96
N PRO A 682 6.88 -2.19 15.68
CA PRO A 682 6.78 -0.81 15.19
C PRO A 682 5.34 -0.28 15.09
N ASP A 683 4.33 -1.12 15.36
CA ASP A 683 2.91 -0.84 15.06
C ASP A 683 2.38 0.48 15.66
N ASP A 684 2.80 0.83 16.88
CA ASP A 684 2.37 2.05 17.59
C ASP A 684 3.36 3.22 17.44
N VAL A 685 4.37 3.10 16.57
CA VAL A 685 5.45 4.08 16.39
C VAL A 685 5.47 4.58 14.95
N SER A 686 5.30 5.90 14.75
CA SER A 686 5.40 6.51 13.42
C SER A 686 6.84 6.82 13.02
N ALA A 687 7.71 7.07 13.99
CA ALA A 687 9.12 7.37 13.76
C ALA A 687 9.96 7.09 15.00
N SER A 688 11.22 6.71 14.79
CA SER A 688 12.21 6.53 15.86
C SER A 688 13.59 6.83 15.32
N GLY A 689 14.49 7.29 16.18
CA GLY A 689 15.89 7.53 15.81
C GLY A 689 16.77 7.75 17.02
N SER A 690 18.08 7.73 16.78
CA SER A 690 19.07 8.14 17.77
C SER A 690 20.06 9.13 17.18
N HIS A 691 20.77 9.82 18.06
CA HIS A 691 21.79 10.77 17.69
C HIS A 691 22.88 10.80 18.75
N LEU A 692 24.11 10.47 18.36
CA LEU A 692 25.28 10.61 19.21
C LEU A 692 25.71 12.08 19.24
N GLU A 693 25.99 12.62 20.42
CA GLU A 693 26.53 13.97 20.51
C GLU A 693 27.92 14.04 19.86
N GLY A 694 28.23 15.16 19.19
CA GLY A 694 29.50 15.33 18.48
C GLY A 694 30.78 15.22 19.33
N ASP A 695 30.67 15.30 20.66
CA ASP A 695 31.79 15.05 21.59
C ASP A 695 31.87 13.60 22.11
N GLY A 696 30.90 12.75 21.72
CA GLY A 696 30.78 11.35 22.11
C GLY A 696 30.41 11.11 23.58
N SER A 697 30.12 12.14 24.36
CA SER A 697 29.90 12.00 25.81
C SER A 697 28.45 11.73 26.21
N GLY A 698 27.55 11.61 25.23
CA GLY A 698 26.15 11.29 25.41
C GLY A 698 25.47 11.03 24.07
N TYR A 699 24.21 10.62 24.14
CA TYR A 699 23.36 10.37 23.00
C TYR A 699 21.92 10.76 23.32
N TYR A 700 21.13 10.94 22.28
CA TYR A 700 19.71 11.14 22.34
C TYR A 700 18.97 9.97 21.70
N LEU A 701 17.82 9.63 22.28
CA LEU A 701 16.86 8.72 21.69
C LEU A 701 15.56 9.48 21.48
N ALA A 702 14.92 9.30 20.34
CA ALA A 702 13.63 9.90 20.08
C ALA A 702 12.67 8.90 19.46
N VAL A 703 11.41 8.98 19.89
CA VAL A 703 10.33 8.16 19.34
C VAL A 703 9.06 8.98 19.22
N ARG A 704 8.37 8.84 18.11
CA ARG A 704 7.04 9.41 17.91
C ARG A 704 6.00 8.32 17.83
N LEU A 705 4.96 8.50 18.62
CA LEU A 705 3.89 7.51 18.72
C LEU A 705 2.79 7.76 17.70
N ASN A 706 2.14 6.67 17.29
CA ASN A 706 0.95 6.67 16.45
C ASN A 706 -0.23 5.97 17.14
N HIS A 707 -0.25 5.95 18.47
CA HIS A 707 -1.31 5.33 19.23
C HIS A 707 -2.54 6.25 19.29
N PRO A 708 -3.80 5.76 19.20
CA PRO A 708 -5.00 6.60 19.19
C PRO A 708 -5.14 7.54 20.39
N ARG A 709 -4.54 7.16 21.52
CA ARG A 709 -4.54 7.95 22.78
C ARG A 709 -3.28 8.78 22.99
N ASN A 710 -2.24 8.60 22.17
CA ASN A 710 -0.94 9.20 22.39
C ASN A 710 -0.18 9.31 21.05
N GLN A 711 -0.06 10.54 20.54
CA GLN A 711 0.65 10.85 19.29
C GLN A 711 1.87 11.75 19.52
N ALA A 712 2.34 11.82 20.77
CA ALA A 712 3.41 12.70 21.17
C ALA A 712 4.78 12.20 20.68
N THR A 713 5.71 13.13 20.58
CA THR A 713 7.14 12.85 20.35
C THR A 713 7.85 12.83 21.70
N TYR A 714 8.56 11.76 22.01
CA TYR A 714 9.37 11.58 23.20
C TYR A 714 10.85 11.75 22.82
N LEU A 715 11.61 12.42 23.69
CA LEU A 715 13.05 12.60 23.53
C LEU A 715 13.74 12.31 24.87
N TYR A 716 14.76 11.47 24.85
CA TYR A 716 15.60 11.13 26.00
C TYR A 716 17.04 11.62 25.76
N SER A 717 17.69 12.11 26.81
CA SER A 717 19.13 12.44 26.82
C SER A 717 19.86 11.54 27.81
N SER A 718 20.84 10.77 27.34
CA SER A 718 21.61 9.89 28.24
C SER A 718 22.51 10.65 29.21
N ARG A 719 22.96 11.86 28.83
CA ARG A 719 23.78 12.72 29.70
C ARG A 719 23.02 13.20 30.93
N THR A 720 21.77 13.64 30.74
CA THR A 720 20.97 14.22 31.84
C THR A 720 20.00 13.23 32.48
N GLY A 721 19.73 12.10 31.81
CA GLY A 721 18.68 11.16 32.19
C GLY A 721 17.27 11.73 32.05
N GLN A 722 17.12 12.91 31.43
CA GLN A 722 15.83 13.58 31.32
C GLN A 722 15.05 13.09 30.10
N ARG A 723 13.72 13.11 30.26
CA ARG A 723 12.75 12.74 29.23
C ARG A 723 11.86 13.95 28.94
N TYR A 724 11.75 14.29 27.68
CA TYR A 724 10.91 15.37 27.19
C TYR A 724 9.77 14.76 26.37
N VAL A 725 8.57 15.32 26.54
CA VAL A 725 7.36 14.87 25.83
C VAL A 725 6.76 16.07 25.14
N TYR A 726 6.58 15.95 23.83
CA TYR A 726 6.06 16.99 22.97
C TYR A 726 4.73 16.55 22.34
N ASP A 727 3.63 17.08 22.88
CA ASP A 727 2.28 16.80 22.39
C ASP A 727 1.95 17.72 21.19
N HIS A 728 2.39 17.28 20.01
CA HIS A 728 2.34 18.05 18.78
C HIS A 728 1.33 17.48 17.79
N GLU A 729 0.43 18.32 17.30
CA GLU A 729 -0.56 17.93 16.29
C GLU A 729 0.06 17.60 14.91
N HIS A 730 1.20 18.23 14.59
CA HIS A 730 1.89 18.15 13.29
C HIS A 730 3.22 17.39 13.38
N HIS A 731 3.95 17.23 12.26
CA HIS A 731 5.30 16.65 12.24
C HIS A 731 6.25 17.37 13.23
N THR A 732 7.31 16.72 13.70
CA THR A 732 8.28 17.33 14.61
C THR A 732 9.67 17.28 13.99
N LEU A 733 10.40 18.39 14.04
CA LEU A 733 11.81 18.48 13.67
C LEU A 733 12.63 18.68 14.93
N LEU A 734 13.49 17.72 15.26
CA LEU A 734 14.45 17.86 16.35
C LEU A 734 15.78 18.36 15.77
N ILE A 735 16.22 19.54 16.21
CA ILE A 735 17.48 20.16 15.76
C ILE A 735 18.48 20.09 16.91
N PHE A 736 19.57 19.35 16.69
CA PHE A 736 20.61 19.08 17.66
C PHE A 736 21.71 20.16 17.65
N PRO A 737 22.50 20.29 18.73
CA PRO A 737 23.48 21.36 18.87
C PRO A 737 24.58 21.36 17.80
N ASP A 738 24.89 20.20 17.25
CA ASP A 738 25.90 19.99 16.20
C ASP A 738 25.36 20.24 14.78
N GLY A 739 24.06 20.56 14.66
CA GLY A 739 23.39 20.79 13.39
C GLY A 739 22.73 19.55 12.80
N TYR A 740 22.76 18.39 13.47
CA TYR A 740 21.99 17.25 13.04
C TYR A 740 20.48 17.57 13.13
N LEU A 741 19.72 17.15 12.13
CA LEU A 741 18.27 17.27 12.09
C LEU A 741 17.68 15.87 12.06
N MET A 742 16.71 15.63 12.95
CA MET A 742 15.97 14.38 13.00
C MET A 742 14.48 14.66 12.79
N GLU A 743 13.93 14.07 11.74
CA GLU A 743 12.51 14.16 11.41
C GLU A 743 11.70 13.14 12.22
N MET A 744 10.63 13.59 12.85
CA MET A 744 9.68 12.79 13.61
C MET A 744 8.28 12.94 13.00
N PRO A 745 8.05 12.30 11.83
CA PRO A 745 6.79 12.44 11.11
C PRO A 745 5.62 11.80 11.84
N LYS A 746 4.47 12.46 11.80
CA LYS A 746 3.18 11.87 12.16
C LYS A 746 2.75 10.89 11.07
N LEU A 747 2.27 9.71 11.45
CA LEU A 747 1.65 8.81 10.48
C LEU A 747 0.24 9.31 10.13
N GLU A 748 -0.02 9.48 8.84
CA GLU A 748 -1.33 9.86 8.34
C GLU A 748 -1.87 8.74 7.44
N THR A 749 -3.08 8.25 7.72
CA THR A 749 -3.75 7.24 6.87
C THR A 749 -4.05 7.77 5.46
N THR A 750 -4.16 9.08 5.33
CA THR A 750 -4.22 9.79 4.04
C THR A 750 -3.34 11.01 4.17
N SER A 751 -2.25 11.07 3.38
CA SER A 751 -1.36 12.23 3.35
C SER A 751 -2.17 13.49 3.10
N THR A 752 -2.13 14.41 4.06
CA THR A 752 -2.76 15.72 3.95
C THR A 752 -1.98 16.64 3.01
N TYR A 753 -0.72 16.26 2.68
CA TYR A 753 0.26 17.10 1.99
C TYR A 753 0.48 18.46 2.68
N ARG A 754 0.18 18.55 3.98
CA ARG A 754 0.43 19.75 4.77
C ARG A 754 1.83 19.67 5.35
N ASP A 755 2.70 20.55 4.88
CA ASP A 755 4.09 20.63 5.33
C ASP A 755 4.20 21.48 6.59
N GLU A 756 3.61 20.99 7.67
CA GLU A 756 3.53 21.67 8.95
C GLU A 756 4.38 20.94 9.98
N TYR A 757 5.31 21.68 10.60
CA TYR A 757 6.31 21.13 11.50
C TYR A 757 6.36 21.95 12.79
N ASN A 758 6.51 21.25 13.91
CA ASN A 758 6.91 21.86 15.18
C ASN A 758 8.42 21.69 15.33
N ILE A 759 9.11 22.79 15.62
CA ILE A 759 10.58 22.80 15.73
C ILE A 759 10.98 22.72 17.19
N VAL A 760 11.77 21.72 17.52
CA VAL A 760 12.38 21.53 18.84
C VAL A 760 13.88 21.78 18.72
N MET A 761 14.36 22.83 19.37
CA MET A 761 15.80 23.03 19.58
C MET A 761 16.24 22.20 20.79
N VAL A 762 17.00 21.13 20.57
CA VAL A 762 17.29 20.14 21.63
C VAL A 762 18.13 20.71 22.77
N ASN A 763 18.98 21.72 22.51
CA ASN A 763 19.72 22.45 23.55
C ASN A 763 18.85 23.38 24.41
N ASN A 764 17.61 23.63 24.00
CA ASN A 764 16.70 24.52 24.70
C ASN A 764 15.23 24.03 24.58
N PRO A 765 14.92 22.85 25.15
CA PRO A 765 13.66 22.16 24.93
C PRO A 765 12.45 22.90 25.51
N GLU A 766 12.66 23.83 26.45
CA GLU A 766 11.61 24.62 27.11
C GLU A 766 11.19 25.87 26.31
N THR A 767 11.95 26.25 25.28
CA THR A 767 11.62 27.46 24.50
C THR A 767 10.37 27.23 23.66
N ALA A 768 9.47 28.22 23.65
CA ALA A 768 8.26 28.19 22.85
C ALA A 768 8.59 27.86 21.40
N GLN A 769 7.96 26.79 20.90
CA GLN A 769 8.31 26.19 19.63
C GLN A 769 7.59 26.90 18.49
N PRO A 770 8.32 27.48 17.53
CA PRO A 770 7.70 28.07 16.36
C PRO A 770 7.08 26.96 15.52
N ARG A 771 5.84 27.19 15.07
CA ARG A 771 5.22 26.39 14.01
C ARG A 771 5.82 26.83 12.69
N LEU A 772 6.41 25.89 11.97
CA LEU A 772 6.88 26.08 10.61
C LEU A 772 5.83 25.53 9.64
N THR A 773 5.39 26.36 8.71
CA THR A 773 4.55 25.95 7.58
C THR A 773 5.35 26.18 6.31
N LEU A 774 5.69 25.10 5.62
CA LEU A 774 6.38 25.18 4.33
C LEU A 774 5.33 25.25 3.22
N THR A 775 5.49 26.23 2.33
CA THR A 775 4.60 26.41 1.17
C THR A 775 5.39 26.20 -0.12
N GLY A 776 4.70 25.90 -1.22
CA GLY A 776 5.32 25.81 -2.54
C GLY A 776 5.92 24.44 -2.89
N HIS A 777 5.62 23.41 -2.10
CA HIS A 777 6.03 22.02 -2.33
C HIS A 777 4.86 21.07 -2.63
N THR A 778 3.69 21.64 -2.95
CA THR A 778 2.46 20.92 -3.29
C THR A 778 1.87 21.41 -4.61
N PRO A 779 1.30 20.51 -5.44
CA PRO A 779 1.15 19.07 -5.19
C PRO A 779 2.48 18.33 -5.35
N ARG A 780 2.68 17.17 -4.73
CA ARG A 780 3.88 16.34 -4.92
C ARG A 780 3.51 14.87 -4.97
N GLU A 781 4.39 14.05 -5.55
CA GLU A 781 4.16 12.60 -5.67
C GLU A 781 4.49 11.83 -4.40
N TYR A 782 5.45 12.33 -3.61
CA TYR A 782 5.87 11.69 -2.37
C TYR A 782 5.39 12.50 -1.17
N PRO A 783 4.84 11.86 -0.11
CA PRO A 783 4.28 12.59 1.02
C PRO A 783 5.33 13.35 1.82
N HIS A 784 6.56 12.84 1.89
CA HIS A 784 7.65 13.44 2.68
C HIS A 784 8.53 14.38 1.84
N LEU A 785 8.99 15.46 2.47
CA LEU A 785 10.02 16.35 1.93
C LEU A 785 11.40 15.84 2.33
N SER A 786 12.44 16.17 1.55
CA SER A 786 13.81 15.99 2.01
C SER A 786 14.27 17.29 2.67
N ILE A 787 14.59 17.26 3.95
CA ILE A 787 14.91 18.45 4.75
C ILE A 787 16.35 18.32 5.29
N GLU A 788 17.12 19.39 5.16
CA GLU A 788 18.48 19.48 5.69
C GLU A 788 18.65 20.79 6.48
N TYR A 789 19.26 20.72 7.66
CA TYR A 789 19.56 21.91 8.46
C TYR A 789 20.94 22.47 8.18
N LEU A 790 21.04 23.78 8.05
CA LEU A 790 22.27 24.53 7.76
C LEU A 790 22.71 25.31 9.01
N PRO A 791 23.48 24.70 9.93
CA PRO A 791 23.71 25.24 11.27
C PRO A 791 24.37 26.62 11.26
N HIS A 792 25.33 26.86 10.37
CA HIS A 792 26.04 28.14 10.28
C HIS A 792 25.15 29.33 9.90
N SER A 793 23.98 29.07 9.30
CA SER A 793 23.06 30.12 8.84
C SER A 793 21.70 30.08 9.54
N SER A 794 21.43 29.07 10.38
CA SER A 794 20.12 28.81 10.97
C SER A 794 19.01 28.76 9.91
N ARG A 795 19.24 27.98 8.84
CA ARG A 795 18.32 27.82 7.73
C ARG A 795 17.99 26.34 7.50
N LEU A 796 16.86 26.07 6.88
CA LEU A 796 16.50 24.76 6.34
C LEU A 796 16.59 24.81 4.81
N ALA A 797 17.24 23.82 4.23
CA ALA A 797 17.05 23.48 2.83
C ALA A 797 15.94 22.42 2.75
N VAL A 798 14.96 22.63 1.89
CA VAL A 798 13.78 21.77 1.79
C VAL A 798 13.57 21.42 0.32
N ALA A 799 13.51 20.13 0.01
CA ALA A 799 13.41 19.67 -1.36
C ALA A 799 12.15 18.84 -1.62
N SER A 800 11.62 19.01 -2.83
CA SER A 800 10.45 18.33 -3.38
C SER A 800 10.62 18.10 -4.86
N ALA A 801 9.73 17.33 -5.51
CA ALA A 801 9.80 17.07 -6.96
C ALA A 801 9.85 18.35 -7.84
N HIS A 802 9.39 19.49 -7.30
CA HIS A 802 9.35 20.78 -7.99
C HIS A 802 10.61 21.64 -7.83
N GLY A 803 11.41 21.40 -6.80
CA GLY A 803 12.39 22.39 -6.42
C GLY A 803 12.95 22.23 -5.01
N VAL A 804 13.94 23.07 -4.74
CA VAL A 804 14.57 23.26 -3.42
C VAL A 804 14.24 24.66 -2.94
N SER A 805 13.71 24.79 -1.72
CA SER A 805 13.54 26.08 -1.04
C SER A 805 14.58 26.22 0.08
N LEU A 806 14.99 27.46 0.32
CA LEU A 806 15.79 27.83 1.48
C LEU A 806 14.90 28.63 2.43
N VAL A 807 14.82 28.22 3.69
CA VAL A 807 13.89 28.81 4.67
C VAL A 807 14.66 29.24 5.91
N SER A 808 14.43 30.45 6.41
CA SER A 808 15.01 30.92 7.67
C SER A 808 14.31 30.33 8.89
N LEU A 809 15.07 30.13 9.96
CA LEU A 809 14.55 29.80 11.28
C LEU A 809 14.83 30.93 12.27
N PRO A 810 13.93 31.21 13.24
CA PRO A 810 12.65 30.51 13.50
C PRO A 810 11.43 31.08 12.76
N ASP A 811 11.59 32.15 12.00
CA ASP A 811 10.57 32.93 11.29
C ASP A 811 9.85 32.14 10.19
N GLY A 812 10.48 31.11 9.62
CA GLY A 812 9.89 30.29 8.57
C GLY A 812 9.75 31.03 7.24
N GLU A 813 10.47 32.14 7.05
CA GLU A 813 10.44 32.91 5.82
C GLU A 813 11.22 32.16 4.73
N MET A 814 10.59 31.90 3.59
CA MET A 814 11.32 31.40 2.43
C MET A 814 12.25 32.52 1.93
N LEU A 815 13.54 32.22 1.79
CA LEU A 815 14.58 33.16 1.37
C LEU A 815 14.94 33.02 -0.11
N ALA A 816 14.84 31.79 -0.63
CA ALA A 816 15.14 31.47 -2.02
C ALA A 816 14.37 30.23 -2.47
N TYR A 817 14.11 30.14 -3.77
CA TYR A 817 13.52 28.96 -4.40
C TYR A 817 14.24 28.63 -5.71
N TRP A 818 14.70 27.39 -5.83
CA TRP A 818 15.31 26.83 -7.03
C TRP A 818 14.39 25.79 -7.66
N SER A 819 13.96 26.05 -8.90
CA SER A 819 13.19 25.09 -9.69
C SER A 819 14.15 24.09 -10.35
N LEU A 820 14.01 22.81 -10.05
CA LEU A 820 14.85 21.77 -10.64
C LEU A 820 14.29 21.36 -12.01
N VAL A 821 14.99 21.70 -13.09
CA VAL A 821 14.54 21.41 -14.45
C VAL A 821 14.73 19.94 -14.79
N GLY A 822 13.69 19.28 -15.31
CA GLY A 822 13.72 17.87 -15.71
C GLY A 822 12.60 17.04 -15.06
N ASP A 823 12.30 15.89 -15.64
CA ASP A 823 11.34 14.92 -15.09
C ASP A 823 11.95 14.18 -13.89
N GLY A 824 11.17 13.39 -13.16
CA GLY A 824 11.67 12.54 -12.06
C GLY A 824 11.04 12.82 -10.70
N PHE A 825 11.45 12.06 -9.70
CA PHE A 825 10.77 11.98 -8.41
C PHE A 825 11.54 12.66 -7.28
N SER A 826 10.84 12.86 -6.15
CA SER A 826 11.31 13.50 -4.90
C SER A 826 12.84 13.51 -4.73
N PRO A 827 13.49 14.69 -4.82
CA PRO A 827 14.92 14.78 -4.70
C PRO A 827 15.35 14.51 -3.27
N TRP A 828 16.44 13.76 -3.13
CA TRP A 828 17.23 13.74 -1.91
C TRP A 828 18.21 14.91 -1.96
N ILE A 829 18.33 15.68 -0.87
CA ILE A 829 19.32 16.75 -0.73
C ILE A 829 20.36 16.44 0.32
N THR A 830 21.56 16.97 0.11
CA THR A 830 22.64 16.96 1.10
C THR A 830 23.42 18.27 1.02
N ALA A 831 23.73 18.84 2.18
CA ALA A 831 24.55 20.04 2.26
C ALA A 831 26.04 19.68 2.30
N SER A 832 26.88 20.55 1.73
CA SER A 832 28.31 20.49 2.01
C SER A 832 28.55 20.68 3.51
N PRO A 833 29.60 20.08 4.10
CA PRO A 833 29.90 20.22 5.53
C PRO A 833 30.02 21.67 6.02
N ASP A 834 30.46 22.60 5.15
CA ASP A 834 30.55 24.02 5.45
C ASP A 834 29.24 24.80 5.20
N GLY A 835 28.18 24.12 4.74
CA GLY A 835 26.88 24.70 4.39
C GLY A 835 26.90 25.66 3.20
N SER A 836 27.97 25.67 2.40
CA SER A 836 28.14 26.63 1.29
C SER A 836 27.53 26.16 -0.04
N ALA A 837 27.15 24.89 -0.14
CA ALA A 837 26.49 24.33 -1.30
C ALA A 837 25.50 23.21 -0.93
N LEU A 838 24.55 22.95 -1.84
CA LEU A 838 23.65 21.79 -1.80
C LEU A 838 23.84 20.95 -3.07
N VAL A 839 23.77 19.64 -2.89
CA VAL A 839 23.55 18.69 -4.00
C VAL A 839 22.14 18.14 -3.86
N ALA A 840 21.36 18.20 -4.94
CA ALA A 840 20.06 17.56 -5.03
C ALA A 840 20.12 16.45 -6.08
N VAL A 841 19.59 15.27 -5.77
CA VAL A 841 19.53 14.14 -6.69
C VAL A 841 18.09 13.73 -6.89
N LYS A 842 17.59 13.93 -8.11
CA LYS A 842 16.23 13.57 -8.53
C LYS A 842 16.28 12.19 -9.18
N GLU A 843 15.54 11.22 -8.64
CA GLU A 843 15.52 9.88 -9.22
C GLU A 843 14.98 9.96 -10.66
N LEU A 844 15.75 9.46 -11.63
CA LEU A 844 15.55 9.61 -13.08
C LEU A 844 15.64 11.05 -13.64
N GLY A 845 15.73 12.06 -12.79
CA GLY A 845 15.78 13.48 -13.18
C GLY A 845 17.17 14.09 -13.24
N GLY A 846 18.14 13.48 -12.56
CA GLY A 846 19.54 13.88 -12.63
C GLY A 846 20.09 14.45 -11.32
N LEU A 847 21.30 14.98 -11.41
CA LEU A 847 22.05 15.57 -10.29
C LEU A 847 22.15 17.08 -10.47
N TYR A 848 21.84 17.83 -9.42
CA TYR A 848 21.82 19.29 -9.41
C TYR A 848 22.79 19.81 -8.34
N TYR A 849 23.35 20.98 -8.61
CA TYR A 849 24.25 21.68 -7.70
C TYR A 849 23.75 23.10 -7.49
N ILE A 850 23.63 23.50 -6.23
CA ILE A 850 23.13 24.82 -5.82
C ILE A 850 24.19 25.46 -4.92
N SER A 851 24.79 26.55 -5.40
CA SER A 851 25.69 27.37 -4.58
C SER A 851 24.87 28.24 -3.63
N LEU A 852 25.21 28.25 -2.35
CA LEU A 852 24.58 29.08 -1.31
C LEU A 852 25.40 30.33 -0.95
N ARG A 853 26.53 30.56 -1.64
CA ARG A 853 27.43 31.70 -1.45
C ARG A 853 26.92 33.02 -2.04
#